data_AF-A0A6L5GGR7-F1
#
_entry.id   AF-A0A6L5GGR7-F1
#
_cell.length_a   1.000
_cell.length_b   1.000
_cell.length_c   1.000
_cell.angle_alpha   90.00
_cell.angle_beta   90.00
_cell.angle_gamma   90.00
#
_symmetry.space_group_name_H-M   'P 1'
#
loop_
_entity.id
_entity.type
_entity.pdbx_description
1 polymer ?
#
loop_
_entity_poly.entity_id
_entity_poly.type
_entity_poly.pdbx_seq_one_letter_code
_entity_poly.pdbx_strand_id
1 'polypeptide(L)'
;MTSTTSATPLPAANPASTEPGEPGTRNTALREALLREARSQPVQALYATTVRTRSSLAVDIARELAAPGLTRDELVALAESKDADTSAVAPDRLAGYAAALARRREYQDAYALFTLAERLDPKSVLPEFQIRYAEAALAATGSAAEVLARFGDLAPRWRHAFEADQVHPDRGGDAAAWLERFRVFTGMPDLEVAEGDGVRFDRLRAGAAAPVNGQRRISVIMTTFRPDETLFTAIGSVIAQSWQNWELLLVDDASGPEYGEILARAAALDERIRLFRLPENSGTYRARNRALVECKGVFATGLDSDDWAHPRWLERQVAPMLADPTVVMTFANCVRVREDLTVVHTGRPVQGPRSTSVMFRTEPVRERMGYFDALRKGADTEFHFRFKAVFGNRAVRKLQGEVFTLVRLSGDTLTSSEIDNGWQHPARSAYQSAHQHWRERIRRGQASGFIEADAPRRELYAPSLNRGVRLDGRAFDELYVVDCRFWEDGQRLAVEQAREAADAGRTVGIAHVESLLRLRAEVRHLRPEILDFLNERFHGDNPVEFVAPVDRVSAERLVVTDPSLWEGRGDEFAFTAARTEVWERTIRPTSSQSVAAILSAKRDAADRAEARPERKGPCRALVAACAAAFALLWAGAVASWFIAGADAAAALTFTALSASGVLAVAALSSAGFPRFKALLRRAARR
;
A
#
# COMPACT_ATOMS: atom_id res chain seq x y z
N MET A 1 -28.91 -21.73 2.54
CA MET A 1 -28.35 -22.38 3.76
C MET A 1 -27.33 -21.44 4.36
N THR A 2 -27.59 -21.01 5.59
CA THR A 2 -26.84 -19.99 6.35
C THR A 2 -25.40 -20.45 6.62
N SER A 3 -24.43 -19.78 6.00
CA SER A 3 -23.00 -19.96 6.23
C SER A 3 -22.53 -18.94 7.26
N THR A 4 -22.52 -19.33 8.53
CA THR A 4 -21.82 -18.64 9.61
C THR A 4 -20.31 -18.82 9.44
N THR A 5 -19.63 -17.88 8.79
CA THR A 5 -18.16 -17.77 8.84
C THR A 5 -17.75 -17.13 10.17
N SER A 6 -17.87 -17.94 11.23
CA SER A 6 -17.07 -17.78 12.44
C SER A 6 -15.60 -17.90 12.05
N ALA A 7 -14.82 -16.84 12.32
CA ALA A 7 -13.36 -16.91 12.34
C ALA A 7 -12.95 -17.90 13.43
N THR A 8 -12.88 -19.17 13.05
CA THR A 8 -12.49 -20.26 13.94
C THR A 8 -10.98 -20.16 14.16
N PRO A 9 -10.47 -20.28 15.39
CA PRO A 9 -9.04 -20.38 15.65
C PRO A 9 -8.45 -21.52 14.79
N LEU A 10 -7.25 -21.30 14.25
CA LEU A 10 -6.48 -22.37 13.61
C LEU A 10 -6.44 -23.56 14.59
N PRO A 11 -6.81 -24.79 14.18
CA PRO A 11 -6.56 -25.95 15.01
C PRO A 11 -5.05 -26.05 15.21
N ALA A 12 -4.62 -26.18 16.46
CA ALA A 12 -3.22 -26.32 16.82
C ALA A 12 -2.59 -27.44 15.98
N ALA A 13 -1.62 -27.09 15.13
CA ALA A 13 -0.78 -28.07 14.48
C ALA A 13 -0.01 -28.79 15.58
N ASN A 14 -0.24 -30.08 15.73
CA ASN A 14 0.48 -30.93 16.67
C ASN A 14 1.95 -30.98 16.22
N PRO A 15 2.92 -30.40 16.96
CA PRO A 15 4.32 -30.48 16.56
C PRO A 15 4.77 -31.93 16.70
N ALA A 16 4.99 -32.60 15.56
CA ALA A 16 5.63 -33.90 15.54
C ALA A 16 6.99 -33.80 16.25
N SER A 17 7.19 -34.74 17.16
CA SER A 17 8.30 -34.89 18.10
C SER A 17 9.68 -34.74 17.46
N THR A 18 10.37 -33.65 17.80
CA THR A 18 11.85 -33.59 17.80
C THR A 18 12.36 -34.08 19.16
N GLU A 19 13.35 -34.97 19.16
CA GLU A 19 14.04 -35.40 20.38
C GLU A 19 14.52 -34.19 21.21
N PRO A 20 14.36 -34.21 22.55
CA PRO A 20 14.55 -33.04 23.40
C PRO A 20 16.03 -32.83 23.72
N GLY A 21 16.69 -31.91 23.02
CA GLY A 21 17.71 -31.08 23.66
C GLY A 21 17.01 -30.15 24.66
N GLU A 22 17.61 -29.90 25.84
CA GLU A 22 17.01 -29.16 26.96
C GLU A 22 16.10 -27.98 26.52
N PRO A 23 14.76 -28.13 26.64
CA PRO A 23 13.79 -27.18 26.08
C PRO A 23 13.77 -25.78 26.75
N GLY A 24 14.48 -25.60 27.87
CA GLY A 24 14.37 -24.41 28.71
C GLY A 24 15.37 -23.28 28.41
N THR A 25 16.60 -23.58 27.99
CA THR A 25 17.69 -22.59 27.94
C THR A 25 17.76 -21.83 26.61
N ARG A 26 17.56 -22.51 25.46
CA ARG A 26 17.59 -21.85 24.13
C ARG A 26 16.42 -20.89 23.90
N ASN A 27 15.21 -21.30 24.27
CA ASN A 27 14.01 -20.47 24.15
C ASN A 27 14.13 -19.18 25.01
N THR A 28 14.72 -19.31 26.21
CA THR A 28 14.99 -18.16 27.09
C THR A 28 16.01 -17.19 26.48
N ALA A 29 17.14 -17.69 25.94
CA ALA A 29 18.18 -16.84 25.36
C ALA A 29 17.71 -16.06 24.11
N LEU A 30 16.93 -16.70 23.24
CA LEU A 30 16.33 -16.02 22.09
C LEU A 30 15.30 -15.01 22.55
N ARG A 31 14.39 -15.37 23.46
CA ARG A 31 13.37 -14.46 23.99
C ARG A 31 13.99 -13.20 24.59
N GLU A 32 15.05 -13.35 25.38
CA GLU A 32 15.81 -12.20 25.90
C GLU A 32 16.43 -11.34 24.78
N ALA A 33 16.96 -11.96 23.72
CA ALA A 33 17.50 -11.23 22.58
C ALA A 33 16.41 -10.43 21.85
N LEU A 34 15.22 -11.01 21.68
CA LEU A 34 14.06 -10.34 21.11
C LEU A 34 13.60 -9.16 21.98
N LEU A 35 13.54 -9.34 23.30
CA LEU A 35 13.21 -8.26 24.24
C LEU A 35 14.25 -7.14 24.21
N ARG A 36 15.55 -7.47 24.18
CA ARG A 36 16.63 -6.48 24.03
C ARG A 36 16.52 -5.70 22.72
N GLU A 37 16.29 -6.38 21.60
CA GLU A 37 16.07 -5.74 20.32
C GLU A 37 14.84 -4.81 20.41
N ALA A 38 13.69 -5.32 20.83
CA ALA A 38 12.46 -4.54 20.90
C ALA A 38 12.55 -3.32 21.84
N ARG A 39 13.29 -3.41 22.95
CA ARG A 39 13.60 -2.26 23.83
C ARG A 39 14.44 -1.20 23.12
N SER A 40 15.42 -1.61 22.32
CA SER A 40 16.32 -0.70 21.60
C SER A 40 15.66 0.02 20.41
N GLN A 41 14.53 -0.51 19.92
CA GLN A 41 13.83 0.04 18.76
C GLN A 41 12.70 1.00 19.18
N PRO A 42 12.33 1.96 18.31
CA PRO A 42 11.15 2.79 18.51
C PRO A 42 9.88 1.94 18.65
N VAL A 43 8.92 2.39 19.47
CA VAL A 43 7.64 1.69 19.68
C VAL A 43 6.92 1.40 18.37
N GLN A 44 7.02 2.31 17.39
CA GLN A 44 6.45 2.16 16.05
C GLN A 44 6.99 0.95 15.30
N ALA A 45 8.27 0.60 15.48
CA ALA A 45 8.89 -0.49 14.75
C ALA A 45 8.34 -1.83 15.22
N LEU A 46 8.15 -2.01 16.54
CA LEU A 46 7.52 -3.19 17.09
C LEU A 46 6.05 -3.25 16.65
N TYR A 47 5.27 -2.18 16.88
CA TYR A 47 3.87 -2.10 16.47
C TYR A 47 3.67 -2.45 14.98
N ALA A 48 4.38 -1.77 14.07
CA ALA A 48 4.23 -1.99 12.64
C ALA A 48 4.62 -3.42 12.22
N THR A 49 5.63 -4.00 12.87
CA THR A 49 6.03 -5.39 12.62
C THR A 49 4.94 -6.35 13.10
N THR A 50 4.44 -6.21 14.33
CA THR A 50 3.34 -7.00 14.88
C THR A 50 2.11 -7.00 13.96
N VAL A 51 1.76 -5.83 13.43
CA VAL A 51 0.64 -5.67 12.50
C VAL A 51 0.89 -6.36 11.17
N ARG A 52 2.09 -6.19 10.59
CA ARG A 52 2.43 -6.73 9.27
C ARG A 52 2.60 -8.25 9.28
N THR A 53 3.08 -8.82 10.38
CA THR A 53 3.32 -10.27 10.50
C THR A 53 2.15 -11.01 11.15
N ARG A 54 1.25 -10.33 11.86
CA ARG A 54 0.24 -10.95 12.74
C ARG A 54 0.86 -11.89 13.80
N SER A 55 2.11 -11.64 14.19
CA SER A 55 2.84 -12.46 15.14
C SER A 55 2.27 -12.34 16.55
N SER A 56 1.82 -13.46 17.13
CA SER A 56 1.40 -13.56 18.53
C SER A 56 2.58 -13.29 19.47
N LEU A 57 3.76 -13.83 19.15
CA LEU A 57 4.99 -13.58 19.89
C LEU A 57 5.34 -12.08 19.94
N ALA A 58 5.14 -11.35 18.83
CA ALA A 58 5.39 -9.91 18.81
C ALA A 58 4.36 -9.11 19.64
N VAL A 59 3.11 -9.57 19.73
CA VAL A 59 2.10 -9.02 20.64
C VAL A 59 2.50 -9.25 22.09
N ASP A 60 2.99 -10.45 22.41
CA ASP A 60 3.43 -10.80 23.77
C ASP A 60 4.65 -10.00 24.21
N ILE A 61 5.62 -9.82 23.31
CA ILE A 61 6.78 -8.93 23.53
C ILE A 61 6.29 -7.50 23.77
N ALA A 62 5.32 -7.00 23.00
CA ALA A 62 4.78 -5.65 23.19
C ALA A 62 4.12 -5.48 24.57
N ARG A 63 3.32 -6.47 25.02
CA ARG A 63 2.74 -6.49 26.37
C ARG A 63 3.83 -6.51 27.45
N GLU A 64 4.81 -7.41 27.33
CA GLU A 64 5.87 -7.56 28.33
C GLU A 64 6.74 -6.30 28.46
N LEU A 65 6.95 -5.56 27.37
CA LEU A 65 7.62 -4.26 27.41
C LEU A 65 6.75 -3.13 27.94
N ALA A 66 5.42 -3.23 27.77
CA ALA A 66 4.48 -2.25 28.31
C ALA A 66 4.35 -2.36 29.82
N ALA A 67 4.33 -3.58 30.37
CA ALA A 67 4.31 -3.81 31.80
C ALA A 67 4.91 -5.19 32.15
N PRO A 68 6.19 -5.25 32.52
CA PRO A 68 6.84 -6.50 32.89
C PRO A 68 6.11 -7.18 34.05
N GLY A 69 5.81 -8.48 33.90
CA GLY A 69 5.16 -9.28 34.94
C GLY A 69 3.64 -9.15 35.04
N LEU A 70 3.00 -8.19 34.36
CA LEU A 70 1.54 -8.03 34.38
C LEU A 70 0.87 -8.72 33.19
N THR A 71 -0.15 -9.51 33.47
CA THR A 71 -1.05 -10.07 32.45
C THR A 71 -1.87 -8.97 31.77
N ARG A 72 -2.50 -9.32 30.65
CA ARG A 72 -3.41 -8.41 29.94
C ARG A 72 -4.60 -8.01 30.81
N ASP A 73 -5.21 -8.97 31.50
CA ASP A 73 -6.40 -8.72 32.32
C ASP A 73 -6.08 -7.80 33.50
N GLU A 74 -4.90 -7.97 34.12
CA GLU A 74 -4.40 -7.04 35.14
C GLU A 74 -4.20 -5.62 34.56
N LEU A 75 -3.65 -5.49 33.35
CA LEU A 75 -3.51 -4.18 32.70
C LEU A 75 -4.84 -3.51 32.38
N VAL A 76 -5.85 -4.28 31.96
CA VAL A 76 -7.20 -3.75 31.71
C VAL A 76 -7.85 -3.33 33.04
N ALA A 77 -7.71 -4.12 34.10
CA ALA A 77 -8.19 -3.76 35.43
C ALA A 77 -7.51 -2.49 35.98
N LEU A 78 -6.22 -2.28 35.69
CA LEU A 78 -5.52 -1.03 36.04
C LEU A 78 -6.14 0.20 35.35
N ALA A 79 -6.72 0.05 34.16
CA ALA A 79 -7.39 1.17 33.49
C ALA A 79 -8.63 1.65 34.28
N GLU A 80 -9.30 0.74 35.00
CA GLU A 80 -10.50 1.05 35.78
C GLU A 80 -10.19 1.60 37.17
N SER A 81 -9.02 1.28 37.74
CA SER A 81 -8.59 1.75 39.06
C SER A 81 -7.72 3.01 38.98
N LYS A 82 -8.11 4.06 39.71
CA LYS A 82 -7.32 5.31 39.81
C LYS A 82 -6.19 5.25 40.83
N ASP A 83 -6.30 4.37 41.82
CA ASP A 83 -5.38 4.30 42.98
C ASP A 83 -4.41 3.11 42.89
N ALA A 84 -4.45 2.34 41.80
CA ALA A 84 -3.57 1.20 41.63
C ALA A 84 -2.12 1.60 41.31
N ASP A 85 -1.17 0.78 41.74
CA ASP A 85 0.24 0.97 41.43
C ASP A 85 0.51 0.71 39.93
N THR A 86 0.86 1.78 39.23
CA THR A 86 1.21 1.75 37.79
C THR A 86 2.69 2.02 37.54
N SER A 87 3.55 1.95 38.57
CA SER A 87 4.98 2.27 38.47
C SER A 87 5.73 1.37 37.47
N ALA A 88 5.27 0.15 37.26
CA ALA A 88 5.83 -0.81 36.31
C ALA A 88 5.35 -0.61 34.86
N VAL A 89 4.39 0.30 34.61
CA VAL A 89 3.77 0.51 33.29
C VAL A 89 4.54 1.58 32.53
N ALA A 90 5.03 1.24 31.34
CA ALA A 90 5.63 2.16 30.37
C ALA A 90 4.52 2.70 29.43
N PRO A 91 4.09 3.97 29.55
CA PRO A 91 2.91 4.47 28.84
C PRO A 91 3.04 4.44 27.31
N ASP A 92 4.20 4.80 26.78
CA ASP A 92 4.49 4.80 25.33
C ASP A 92 4.39 3.38 24.74
N ARG A 93 4.94 2.39 25.44
CA ARG A 93 4.87 0.97 25.07
C ARG A 93 3.45 0.43 25.22
N LEU A 94 2.73 0.86 26.25
CA LEU A 94 1.33 0.50 26.46
C LEU A 94 0.45 1.01 25.31
N ALA A 95 0.63 2.25 24.86
CA ALA A 95 -0.08 2.79 23.70
C ALA A 95 0.22 1.99 22.42
N GLY A 96 1.47 1.56 22.22
CA GLY A 96 1.84 0.68 21.10
C GLY A 96 1.19 -0.71 21.17
N TYR A 97 1.09 -1.29 22.37
CA TYR A 97 0.38 -2.55 22.61
C TYR A 97 -1.14 -2.42 22.40
N ALA A 98 -1.75 -1.37 22.96
CA ALA A 98 -3.16 -1.03 22.74
C ALA A 98 -3.47 -0.84 21.25
N ALA A 99 -2.57 -0.15 20.53
CA ALA A 99 -2.70 0.00 19.09
C ALA A 99 -2.70 -1.36 18.39
N ALA A 100 -1.85 -2.31 18.79
CA ALA A 100 -1.81 -3.66 18.23
C ALA A 100 -3.09 -4.47 18.53
N LEU A 101 -3.68 -4.33 19.72
CA LEU A 101 -4.98 -4.94 20.06
C LEU A 101 -6.13 -4.35 19.24
N ALA A 102 -6.19 -3.03 19.07
CA ALA A 102 -7.19 -2.38 18.23
C ALA A 102 -7.16 -2.92 16.79
N ARG A 103 -5.96 -3.28 16.30
CA ARG A 103 -5.82 -3.92 14.97
C ARG A 103 -6.43 -5.30 14.90
N ARG A 104 -6.36 -6.07 15.98
CA ARG A 104 -6.97 -7.38 16.12
C ARG A 104 -8.48 -7.30 16.39
N ARG A 105 -9.05 -6.08 16.36
CA ARG A 105 -10.46 -5.77 16.66
C ARG A 105 -10.84 -6.05 18.11
N GLU A 106 -9.84 -6.09 18.98
CA GLU A 106 -10.00 -6.27 20.42
C GLU A 106 -10.22 -4.89 21.05
N TYR A 107 -11.29 -4.22 20.60
CA TYR A 107 -11.49 -2.79 20.76
C TYR A 107 -11.76 -2.37 22.21
N GLN A 108 -12.41 -3.22 23.01
CA GLN A 108 -12.69 -2.92 24.43
C GLN A 108 -11.39 -2.78 25.22
N ASP A 109 -10.56 -3.81 25.20
CA ASP A 109 -9.26 -3.80 25.87
C ASP A 109 -8.34 -2.74 25.28
N ALA A 110 -8.31 -2.59 23.95
CA ALA A 110 -7.53 -1.54 23.33
C ALA A 110 -7.93 -0.14 23.83
N TYR A 111 -9.23 0.13 23.95
CA TYR A 111 -9.73 1.40 24.47
C TYR A 111 -9.34 1.61 25.94
N ALA A 112 -9.48 0.59 26.78
CA ALA A 112 -9.06 0.62 28.18
C ALA A 112 -7.56 0.92 28.31
N LEU A 113 -6.72 0.23 27.54
CA LEU A 113 -5.27 0.40 27.59
C LEU A 113 -4.81 1.74 27.00
N PHE A 114 -5.47 2.26 25.97
CA PHE A 114 -5.21 3.62 25.49
C PHE A 114 -5.58 4.67 26.55
N THR A 115 -6.71 4.49 27.22
CA THR A 115 -7.15 5.36 28.31
C THR A 115 -6.15 5.36 29.46
N LEU A 116 -5.63 4.18 29.83
CA LEU A 116 -4.57 4.05 30.84
C LEU A 116 -3.28 4.74 30.38
N ALA A 117 -2.82 4.49 29.14
CA ALA A 117 -1.61 5.12 28.61
C ALA A 117 -1.71 6.65 28.60
N GLU A 118 -2.82 7.20 28.10
CA GLU A 118 -3.10 8.63 28.07
C GLU A 118 -3.16 9.24 29.48
N ARG A 119 -3.77 8.53 30.44
CA ARG A 119 -3.85 8.96 31.85
C ARG A 119 -2.48 9.05 32.51
N LEU A 120 -1.59 8.10 32.20
CA LEU A 120 -0.22 8.06 32.76
C LEU A 120 0.70 9.09 32.10
N ASP A 121 0.62 9.22 30.79
CA ASP A 121 1.32 10.26 30.03
C ASP A 121 0.54 10.59 28.75
N PRO A 122 -0.07 11.78 28.62
CA PRO A 122 -0.79 12.17 27.41
C PRO A 122 0.07 12.17 26.13
N LYS A 123 1.40 12.28 26.25
CA LYS A 123 2.32 12.24 25.10
C LYS A 123 2.62 10.83 24.60
N SER A 124 2.21 9.80 25.35
CA SER A 124 2.41 8.39 24.99
C SER A 124 1.61 7.97 23.76
N VAL A 125 0.45 8.61 23.52
CA VAL A 125 -0.39 8.36 22.35
C VAL A 125 0.13 9.16 21.15
N LEU A 126 1.09 8.55 20.45
CA LEU A 126 1.68 9.12 19.24
C LEU A 126 0.64 9.35 18.12
N PRO A 127 0.86 10.29 17.19
CA PRO A 127 -0.09 10.61 16.11
C PRO A 127 -0.59 9.40 15.30
N GLU A 128 0.27 8.42 15.06
CA GLU A 128 -0.04 7.17 14.38
C GLU A 128 -0.99 6.25 15.16
N PHE A 129 -1.08 6.41 16.48
CA PHE A 129 -1.95 5.65 17.38
C PHE A 129 -3.29 6.35 17.64
N GLN A 130 -3.36 7.68 17.49
CA GLN A 130 -4.59 8.46 17.72
C GLN A 130 -5.80 7.94 16.93
N ILE A 131 -5.59 7.55 15.66
CA ILE A 131 -6.66 6.97 14.82
C ILE A 131 -7.16 5.65 15.40
N ARG A 132 -6.26 4.85 16.01
CA ARG A 132 -6.61 3.56 16.63
C ARG A 132 -7.32 3.72 17.95
N TYR A 133 -6.94 4.74 18.70
CA TYR A 133 -7.66 5.09 19.90
C TYR A 133 -9.08 5.58 19.58
N ALA A 134 -9.24 6.45 18.58
CA ALA A 134 -10.57 6.90 18.13
C ALA A 134 -11.44 5.74 17.59
N GLU A 135 -10.84 4.81 16.82
CA GLU A 135 -11.53 3.60 16.35
C GLU A 135 -11.95 2.70 17.51
N ALA A 136 -11.06 2.46 18.48
CA ALA A 136 -11.36 1.67 19.67
C ALA A 136 -12.45 2.32 20.53
N ALA A 137 -12.40 3.64 20.73
CA ALA A 137 -13.40 4.40 21.46
C ALA A 137 -14.78 4.32 20.80
N LEU A 138 -14.85 4.56 19.48
CA LEU A 138 -16.10 4.47 18.73
C LEU A 138 -16.71 3.07 18.83
N ALA A 139 -15.89 2.02 18.71
CA ALA A 139 -16.35 0.64 18.82
C ALA A 139 -16.75 0.26 20.25
N ALA A 140 -16.06 0.80 21.26
CA ALA A 140 -16.28 0.45 22.66
C ALA A 140 -17.48 1.18 23.29
N THR A 141 -17.66 2.47 22.97
CA THR A 141 -18.62 3.36 23.65
C THR A 141 -19.73 3.88 22.73
N GLY A 142 -19.63 3.66 21.41
CA GLY A 142 -20.50 4.27 20.42
C GLY A 142 -20.13 5.72 20.05
N SER A 143 -19.08 6.29 20.66
CA SER A 143 -18.63 7.67 20.39
C SER A 143 -17.11 7.81 20.42
N ALA A 144 -16.57 8.58 19.48
CA ALA A 144 -15.17 9.01 19.49
C ALA A 144 -15.01 10.47 19.93
N ALA A 145 -16.10 11.17 20.29
CA ALA A 145 -16.10 12.62 20.48
C ALA A 145 -15.06 13.11 21.49
N GLU A 146 -14.95 12.44 22.64
CA GLU A 146 -13.98 12.81 23.67
C GLU A 146 -12.53 12.64 23.19
N VAL A 147 -12.25 11.53 22.51
CA VAL A 147 -10.91 11.24 21.96
C VAL A 147 -10.55 12.24 20.86
N LEU A 148 -11.50 12.56 19.98
CA LEU A 148 -11.32 13.55 18.92
C LEU A 148 -11.12 14.97 19.45
N ALA A 149 -11.74 15.32 20.58
CA ALA A 149 -11.56 16.62 21.22
C ALA A 149 -10.14 16.80 21.77
N ARG A 150 -9.48 15.71 22.19
CA ARG A 150 -8.10 15.71 22.69
C ARG A 150 -7.06 15.85 21.57
N PHE A 151 -7.29 15.23 20.42
CA PHE A 151 -6.34 15.21 19.29
C PHE A 151 -6.61 16.32 18.25
N GLY A 152 -6.31 17.56 18.62
CA GLY A 152 -6.49 18.74 17.74
C GLY A 152 -5.68 18.71 16.43
N ASP A 153 -4.61 17.90 16.36
CA ASP A 153 -3.70 17.72 15.23
C ASP A 153 -4.12 16.62 14.24
N LEU A 154 -5.18 15.85 14.55
CA LEU A 154 -5.67 14.80 13.66
C LEU A 154 -6.10 15.39 12.30
N ALA A 155 -5.57 14.83 11.21
CA ALA A 155 -5.85 15.34 9.87
C ALA A 155 -7.37 15.42 9.60
N PRO A 156 -7.90 16.54 9.06
CA PRO A 156 -9.34 16.81 8.98
C PRO A 156 -10.19 15.67 8.40
N ARG A 157 -9.70 14.99 7.35
CA ARG A 157 -10.37 13.84 6.74
C ARG A 157 -10.68 12.69 7.71
N TRP A 158 -9.83 12.45 8.70
CA TRP A 158 -10.07 11.41 9.70
C TRP A 158 -11.09 11.87 10.73
N ARG A 159 -10.97 13.12 11.16
CA ARG A 159 -11.95 13.76 12.06
C ARG A 159 -13.36 13.71 11.44
N HIS A 160 -13.52 14.17 10.20
CA HIS A 160 -14.81 14.16 9.52
C HIS A 160 -15.37 12.75 9.30
N ALA A 161 -14.52 11.74 9.05
CA ALA A 161 -14.97 10.36 8.96
C ALA A 161 -15.60 9.88 10.29
N PHE A 162 -14.90 10.07 11.41
CA PHE A 162 -15.43 9.68 12.72
C PHE A 162 -16.65 10.51 13.13
N GLU A 163 -16.66 11.81 12.83
CA GLU A 163 -17.79 12.70 13.09
C GLU A 163 -19.03 12.29 12.32
N ALA A 164 -18.90 11.80 11.08
CA ALA A 164 -20.00 11.22 10.33
C ALA A 164 -20.43 9.89 10.96
N ASP A 165 -19.51 8.95 11.15
CA ASP A 165 -19.83 7.61 11.65
C ASP A 165 -20.47 7.59 13.04
N GLN A 166 -20.10 8.50 13.95
CA GLN A 166 -20.67 8.53 15.31
C GLN A 166 -22.15 8.97 15.34
N VAL A 167 -22.61 9.75 14.35
CA VAL A 167 -24.02 10.17 14.23
C VAL A 167 -24.78 9.36 13.18
N HIS A 168 -24.22 8.23 12.76
CA HIS A 168 -24.82 7.40 11.73
C HIS A 168 -26.22 6.91 12.15
N PRO A 169 -27.22 6.86 11.25
CA PRO A 169 -28.60 6.49 11.61
C PRO A 169 -28.72 5.11 12.25
N ASP A 170 -27.91 4.16 11.80
CA ASP A 170 -27.93 2.79 12.35
C ASP A 170 -27.30 2.71 13.76
N ARG A 171 -26.78 3.84 14.27
CA ARG A 171 -26.33 4.05 15.64
C ARG A 171 -27.26 4.98 16.44
N GLY A 172 -28.45 5.25 15.93
CA GLY A 172 -29.44 6.12 16.58
C GLY A 172 -29.25 7.62 16.32
N GLY A 173 -28.41 8.01 15.36
CA GLY A 173 -28.23 9.40 14.97
C GLY A 173 -29.26 9.89 13.94
N ASP A 174 -29.28 11.20 13.71
CA ASP A 174 -30.17 11.85 12.73
C ASP A 174 -29.62 11.71 11.29
N ALA A 175 -30.47 11.29 10.35
CA ALA A 175 -30.07 11.01 8.98
C ALA A 175 -29.65 12.26 8.19
N ALA A 176 -30.29 13.41 8.43
CA ALA A 176 -29.92 14.65 7.75
C ALA A 176 -28.58 15.18 8.26
N ALA A 177 -28.38 15.18 9.58
CA ALA A 177 -27.14 15.60 10.22
C ALA A 177 -25.97 14.64 9.92
N TRP A 178 -26.25 13.34 9.75
CA TRP A 178 -25.27 12.39 9.26
C TRP A 178 -24.87 12.70 7.82
N LEU A 179 -25.85 12.88 6.92
CA LEU A 179 -25.60 13.13 5.51
C LEU A 179 -24.79 14.41 5.29
N GLU A 180 -25.08 15.49 6.03
CA GLU A 180 -24.28 16.72 5.99
C GLU A 180 -22.80 16.45 6.32
N ARG A 181 -22.53 15.73 7.41
CA ARG A 181 -21.15 15.37 7.79
C ARG A 181 -20.50 14.45 6.77
N PHE A 182 -21.27 13.53 6.20
CA PHE A 182 -20.78 12.62 5.16
C PHE A 182 -20.44 13.36 3.86
N ARG A 183 -21.20 14.40 3.47
CA ARG A 183 -20.87 15.29 2.34
C ARG A 183 -19.59 16.08 2.60
N VAL A 184 -19.41 16.61 3.82
CA VAL A 184 -18.17 17.30 4.22
C VAL A 184 -16.98 16.35 4.16
N PHE A 185 -17.13 15.14 4.70
CA PHE A 185 -16.10 14.11 4.64
C PHE A 185 -15.76 13.74 3.20
N THR A 186 -16.74 13.40 2.37
CA THR A 186 -16.50 12.97 0.97
C THR A 186 -16.06 14.10 0.06
N GLY A 187 -16.35 15.36 0.41
CA GLY A 187 -16.19 16.50 -0.48
C GLY A 187 -17.22 16.55 -1.61
N MET A 188 -18.36 15.86 -1.45
CA MET A 188 -19.45 15.77 -2.42
C MET A 188 -20.68 16.53 -1.88
N PRO A 189 -20.78 17.86 -2.04
CA PRO A 189 -21.84 18.66 -1.43
C PRO A 189 -23.24 18.34 -1.98
N ASP A 190 -23.32 17.71 -3.15
CA ASP A 190 -24.54 17.33 -3.87
C ASP A 190 -24.89 15.83 -3.73
N LEU A 191 -24.14 15.06 -2.92
CA LEU A 191 -24.41 13.63 -2.65
C LEU A 191 -25.68 13.37 -1.84
N GLU A 192 -26.68 12.75 -2.45
CA GLU A 192 -27.96 12.44 -1.83
C GLU A 192 -28.13 10.93 -1.55
N VAL A 193 -29.02 10.60 -0.61
CA VAL A 193 -29.52 9.24 -0.39
C VAL A 193 -31.02 9.30 -0.56
N ALA A 194 -31.56 8.63 -1.57
CA ALA A 194 -32.99 8.61 -1.84
C ALA A 194 -33.77 7.99 -0.66
N GLU A 195 -34.96 8.50 -0.37
CA GLU A 195 -35.86 7.90 0.62
C GLU A 195 -36.30 6.48 0.21
N GLY A 196 -36.69 5.68 1.19
CA GLY A 196 -37.18 4.31 1.00
C GLY A 196 -36.41 3.26 1.78
N ASP A 197 -36.83 2.01 1.59
CA ASP A 197 -36.26 0.84 2.24
C ASP A 197 -35.04 0.27 1.47
N GLY A 198 -34.32 -0.65 2.10
CA GLY A 198 -33.17 -1.33 1.51
C GLY A 198 -31.82 -0.67 1.76
N VAL A 199 -30.80 -1.20 1.08
CA VAL A 199 -29.39 -0.85 1.29
C VAL A 199 -29.15 0.63 0.98
N ARG A 200 -28.52 1.35 1.92
CA ARG A 200 -28.28 2.80 1.80
C ARG A 200 -27.37 3.13 0.61
N PHE A 201 -26.38 2.29 0.33
CA PHE A 201 -25.49 2.42 -0.83
C PHE A 201 -26.23 2.42 -2.17
N ASP A 202 -27.22 1.54 -2.35
CA ASP A 202 -27.95 1.42 -3.62
C ASP A 202 -28.90 2.60 -3.89
N ARG A 203 -29.16 3.41 -2.86
CA ARG A 203 -29.96 4.64 -2.92
C ARG A 203 -29.12 5.91 -3.12
N LEU A 204 -27.80 5.78 -3.30
CA LEU A 204 -26.93 6.92 -3.57
C LEU A 204 -27.30 7.62 -4.87
N ARG A 205 -27.49 8.94 -4.80
CA ARG A 205 -27.73 9.84 -5.93
C ARG A 205 -26.83 11.05 -5.77
N ALA A 206 -26.81 11.91 -6.79
CA ALA A 206 -26.24 13.24 -6.66
C ALA A 206 -27.09 14.23 -7.44
N GLY A 207 -26.99 15.50 -7.06
CA GLY A 207 -27.69 16.58 -7.76
C GLY A 207 -27.43 16.56 -9.26
N ALA A 208 -28.43 16.98 -10.04
CA ALA A 208 -28.35 16.96 -11.50
C ALA A 208 -27.12 17.73 -12.01
N ALA A 209 -26.23 17.03 -12.72
CA ALA A 209 -25.11 17.65 -13.41
C ALA A 209 -25.51 17.99 -14.84
N ALA A 210 -25.16 19.21 -15.29
CA ALA A 210 -25.44 19.62 -16.66
C ALA A 210 -24.71 18.71 -17.67
N PRO A 211 -25.37 18.31 -18.78
CA PRO A 211 -24.74 17.47 -19.78
C PRO A 211 -23.58 18.20 -20.47
N VAL A 212 -22.44 17.52 -20.58
CA VAL A 212 -21.24 17.96 -21.29
C VAL A 212 -21.06 17.12 -22.55
N ASN A 213 -21.30 17.75 -23.71
CA ASN A 213 -21.14 17.13 -25.02
C ASN A 213 -19.67 17.13 -25.47
N GLY A 214 -18.88 16.27 -24.83
CA GLY A 214 -17.47 16.12 -25.11
C GLY A 214 -17.18 15.45 -26.45
N GLN A 215 -16.24 16.00 -27.24
CA GLN A 215 -15.90 15.46 -28.56
C GLN A 215 -15.11 14.14 -28.52
N ARG A 216 -14.46 13.82 -27.40
CA ARG A 216 -13.60 12.64 -27.26
C ARG A 216 -14.32 11.56 -26.46
N ARG A 217 -14.51 10.39 -27.06
CA ARG A 217 -15.17 9.26 -26.39
C ARG A 217 -14.34 8.75 -25.21
N ILE A 218 -15.00 8.47 -24.10
CA ILE A 218 -14.42 7.79 -22.93
C ILE A 218 -15.04 6.39 -22.83
N SER A 219 -14.22 5.34 -22.80
CA SER A 219 -14.68 3.99 -22.55
C SER A 219 -14.56 3.67 -21.07
N VAL A 220 -15.68 3.34 -20.43
CA VAL A 220 -15.71 2.82 -19.06
C VAL A 220 -15.64 1.29 -19.13
N ILE A 221 -14.71 0.70 -18.41
CA ILE A 221 -14.50 -0.75 -18.35
C ILE A 221 -15.07 -1.25 -17.03
N MET A 222 -16.00 -2.19 -17.09
CA MET A 222 -16.60 -2.83 -15.92
C MET A 222 -16.56 -4.34 -16.10
N THR A 223 -15.94 -5.04 -15.16
CA THR A 223 -15.86 -6.51 -15.18
C THR A 223 -16.77 -7.08 -14.10
N THR A 224 -17.48 -8.15 -14.40
CA THR A 224 -18.37 -8.81 -13.43
C THR A 224 -18.21 -10.33 -13.49
N PHE A 225 -18.50 -11.01 -12.39
CA PHE A 225 -18.59 -12.47 -12.30
C PHE A 225 -19.64 -12.79 -11.24
N ARG A 226 -20.64 -13.59 -11.61
CA ARG A 226 -21.82 -13.90 -10.80
C ARG A 226 -22.51 -12.61 -10.31
N PRO A 227 -22.92 -11.71 -11.22
CA PRO A 227 -23.51 -10.43 -10.86
C PRO A 227 -24.78 -10.60 -10.02
N ASP A 228 -25.00 -9.67 -9.12
CA ASP A 228 -26.26 -9.47 -8.39
C ASP A 228 -26.81 -8.06 -8.67
N GLU A 229 -27.90 -7.68 -7.98
CA GLU A 229 -28.59 -6.41 -8.20
C GLU A 229 -27.69 -5.17 -7.92
N THR A 230 -26.56 -5.31 -7.23
CA THR A 230 -25.60 -4.20 -7.02
C THR A 230 -25.02 -3.69 -8.34
N LEU A 231 -25.00 -4.53 -9.39
CA LEU A 231 -24.61 -4.16 -10.75
C LEU A 231 -25.39 -2.96 -11.28
N PHE A 232 -26.68 -2.86 -10.93
CA PHE A 232 -27.54 -1.77 -11.41
C PHE A 232 -27.18 -0.43 -10.78
N THR A 233 -26.70 -0.41 -9.53
CA THR A 233 -26.18 0.80 -8.87
C THR A 233 -24.95 1.33 -9.59
N ALA A 234 -23.99 0.44 -9.91
CA ALA A 234 -22.77 0.83 -10.61
C ALA A 234 -23.08 1.34 -12.03
N ILE A 235 -23.88 0.61 -12.81
CA ILE A 235 -24.27 1.01 -14.18
C ILE A 235 -25.08 2.30 -14.15
N GLY A 236 -26.03 2.45 -13.22
CA GLY A 236 -26.82 3.67 -13.06
C GLY A 236 -25.93 4.90 -12.82
N SER A 237 -24.85 4.75 -12.06
CA SER A 237 -23.87 5.83 -11.83
C SER A 237 -23.06 6.21 -13.08
N VAL A 238 -22.83 5.26 -14.00
CA VAL A 238 -22.23 5.53 -15.32
C VAL A 238 -23.23 6.21 -16.25
N ILE A 239 -24.49 5.78 -16.24
CA ILE A 239 -25.57 6.41 -17.03
C ILE A 239 -25.76 7.87 -16.64
N ALA A 240 -25.68 8.17 -15.34
CA ALA A 240 -25.82 9.51 -14.79
C ALA A 240 -24.62 10.45 -15.06
N GLN A 241 -23.58 10.01 -15.77
CA GLN A 241 -22.41 10.86 -16.05
C GLN A 241 -22.78 12.09 -16.88
N SER A 242 -22.26 13.24 -16.46
CA SER A 242 -22.38 14.54 -17.13
C SER A 242 -21.74 14.53 -18.52
N TRP A 243 -20.55 13.95 -18.67
CA TRP A 243 -19.94 13.72 -19.98
C TRP A 243 -20.82 12.77 -20.78
N GLN A 244 -21.36 13.17 -21.93
CA GLN A 244 -22.35 12.35 -22.65
C GLN A 244 -21.74 11.36 -23.66
N ASN A 245 -20.52 11.63 -24.13
CA ASN A 245 -19.83 10.79 -25.12
C ASN A 245 -19.00 9.72 -24.42
N TRP A 246 -19.66 8.68 -23.93
CA TRP A 246 -19.04 7.48 -23.37
C TRP A 246 -19.60 6.20 -24.00
N GLU A 247 -18.88 5.10 -23.77
CA GLU A 247 -19.39 3.74 -23.93
C GLU A 247 -19.05 2.93 -22.66
N LEU A 248 -19.90 1.98 -22.30
CA LEU A 248 -19.63 1.06 -21.19
C LEU A 248 -19.34 -0.32 -21.77
N LEU A 249 -18.15 -0.84 -21.50
CA LEU A 249 -17.73 -2.19 -21.86
C LEU A 249 -17.94 -3.08 -20.63
N LEU A 250 -19.10 -3.72 -20.56
CA LEU A 250 -19.45 -4.68 -19.51
C LEU A 250 -18.92 -6.06 -19.91
N VAL A 251 -17.95 -6.57 -19.16
CA VAL A 251 -17.35 -7.89 -19.43
C VAL A 251 -17.71 -8.87 -18.33
N ASP A 252 -18.53 -9.84 -18.67
CA ASP A 252 -18.84 -11.00 -17.86
C ASP A 252 -17.70 -12.03 -17.95
N ASP A 253 -17.03 -12.29 -16.83
CA ASP A 253 -15.92 -13.24 -16.69
C ASP A 253 -16.44 -14.68 -16.52
N ALA A 254 -17.27 -15.10 -17.49
CA ALA A 254 -17.88 -16.43 -17.61
C ALA A 254 -18.82 -16.81 -16.44
N SER A 255 -19.80 -15.96 -16.12
CA SER A 255 -20.90 -16.34 -15.23
C SER A 255 -21.77 -17.43 -15.85
N GLY A 256 -22.39 -18.25 -15.00
CA GLY A 256 -23.29 -19.33 -15.43
C GLY A 256 -24.55 -18.83 -16.16
N PRO A 257 -25.28 -19.72 -16.85
CA PRO A 257 -26.51 -19.37 -17.57
C PRO A 257 -27.58 -18.67 -16.73
N GLU A 258 -27.64 -18.97 -15.43
CA GLU A 258 -28.55 -18.39 -14.45
C GLU A 258 -28.39 -16.86 -14.30
N TYR A 259 -27.23 -16.31 -14.66
CA TYR A 259 -26.97 -14.86 -14.67
C TYR A 259 -27.31 -14.20 -16.01
N GLY A 260 -27.84 -14.94 -16.98
CA GLY A 260 -28.15 -14.43 -18.31
C GLY A 260 -29.19 -13.29 -18.30
N GLU A 261 -30.22 -13.40 -17.47
CA GLU A 261 -31.29 -12.40 -17.37
C GLU A 261 -30.78 -11.07 -16.81
N ILE A 262 -30.03 -11.10 -15.69
CA ILE A 262 -29.48 -9.88 -15.09
C ILE A 262 -28.48 -9.18 -16.02
N LEU A 263 -27.66 -9.94 -16.74
CA LEU A 263 -26.73 -9.39 -17.74
C LEU A 263 -27.47 -8.78 -18.94
N ALA A 264 -28.54 -9.41 -19.41
CA ALA A 264 -29.37 -8.88 -20.49
C ALA A 264 -30.09 -7.59 -20.06
N ARG A 265 -30.66 -7.56 -18.85
CA ARG A 265 -31.25 -6.36 -18.25
C ARG A 265 -30.22 -5.24 -18.14
N ALA A 266 -29.03 -5.54 -17.63
CA ALA A 266 -27.94 -4.58 -17.49
C ALA A 266 -27.52 -3.96 -18.82
N ALA A 267 -27.39 -4.76 -19.88
CA ALA A 267 -27.07 -4.28 -21.22
C ALA A 267 -28.20 -3.46 -21.87
N ALA A 268 -29.45 -3.74 -21.52
CA ALA A 268 -30.62 -3.04 -22.05
C ALA A 268 -30.90 -1.67 -21.37
N LEU A 269 -30.19 -1.32 -20.29
CA LEU A 269 -30.41 -0.06 -19.58
C LEU A 269 -30.05 1.19 -20.40
N ASP A 270 -29.08 1.09 -21.31
CA ASP A 270 -28.64 2.19 -22.16
C ASP A 270 -27.95 1.63 -23.41
N GLU A 271 -28.25 2.18 -24.59
CA GLU A 271 -27.70 1.72 -25.87
C GLU A 271 -26.17 1.83 -25.99
N ARG A 272 -25.54 2.64 -25.13
CA ARG A 272 -24.07 2.81 -25.06
C ARG A 272 -23.38 1.66 -24.32
N ILE A 273 -24.14 0.72 -23.75
CA ILE A 273 -23.62 -0.44 -23.01
C ILE A 273 -23.41 -1.62 -23.97
N ARG A 274 -22.19 -2.16 -23.97
CA ARG A 274 -21.79 -3.33 -24.77
C ARG A 274 -21.40 -4.46 -23.83
N LEU A 275 -22.15 -5.56 -23.86
CA LEU A 275 -21.88 -6.77 -23.09
C LEU A 275 -20.96 -7.72 -23.86
N PHE A 276 -19.92 -8.21 -23.19
CA PHE A 276 -19.06 -9.30 -23.67
C PHE A 276 -19.04 -10.41 -22.63
N ARG A 277 -19.17 -11.66 -23.07
CA ARG A 277 -19.06 -12.85 -22.20
C ARG A 277 -17.79 -13.60 -22.54
N LEU A 278 -16.94 -13.85 -21.54
CA LEU A 278 -15.76 -14.70 -21.69
C LEU A 278 -16.16 -16.17 -21.70
N PRO A 279 -15.39 -17.04 -22.39
CA PRO A 279 -15.67 -18.47 -22.45
C PRO A 279 -15.32 -19.19 -21.14
N GLU A 280 -14.40 -18.65 -20.35
CA GLU A 280 -13.93 -19.22 -19.09
C GLU A 280 -13.66 -18.13 -18.06
N ASN A 281 -13.76 -18.50 -16.77
CA ASN A 281 -13.51 -17.57 -15.69
C ASN A 281 -11.99 -17.37 -15.53
N SER A 282 -11.50 -16.27 -16.07
CA SER A 282 -10.09 -15.98 -16.28
C SER A 282 -9.57 -14.88 -15.34
N GLY A 283 -10.46 -14.22 -14.61
CA GLY A 283 -10.16 -13.17 -13.65
C GLY A 283 -10.28 -11.76 -14.24
N THR A 284 -10.49 -10.77 -13.35
CA THR A 284 -10.79 -9.37 -13.73
C THR A 284 -9.78 -8.74 -14.68
N TYR A 285 -8.48 -9.07 -14.61
CA TYR A 285 -7.48 -8.42 -15.48
C TYR A 285 -7.49 -8.96 -16.91
N ARG A 286 -7.81 -10.25 -17.10
CA ARG A 286 -8.08 -10.79 -18.44
C ARG A 286 -9.37 -10.21 -19.02
N ALA A 287 -10.42 -10.07 -18.20
CA ALA A 287 -11.64 -9.38 -18.60
C ALA A 287 -11.41 -7.90 -18.96
N ARG A 288 -10.58 -7.17 -18.21
CA ARG A 288 -10.14 -5.81 -18.55
C ARG A 288 -9.35 -5.78 -19.85
N ASN A 289 -8.46 -6.74 -20.09
CA ASN A 289 -7.71 -6.82 -21.35
C ASN A 289 -8.65 -7.06 -22.54
N ARG A 290 -9.66 -7.93 -22.40
CA ARG A 290 -10.72 -8.09 -23.41
C ARG A 290 -11.42 -6.76 -23.70
N ALA A 291 -11.78 -6.00 -22.67
CA ALA A 291 -12.37 -4.67 -22.85
C ALA A 291 -11.42 -3.69 -23.56
N LEU A 292 -10.12 -3.71 -23.23
CA LEU A 292 -9.12 -2.85 -23.88
C LEU A 292 -8.96 -3.15 -25.38
N VAL A 293 -9.09 -4.41 -25.79
CA VAL A 293 -9.12 -4.79 -27.21
C VAL A 293 -10.34 -4.20 -27.92
N GLU A 294 -11.50 -4.21 -27.26
CA GLU A 294 -12.79 -3.76 -27.81
C GLU A 294 -13.05 -2.25 -27.67
N CYS A 295 -12.14 -1.54 -27.00
CA CYS A 295 -12.23 -0.15 -26.62
C CYS A 295 -12.15 0.78 -27.83
N LYS A 296 -13.13 1.68 -27.98
CA LYS A 296 -13.18 2.70 -29.05
C LYS A 296 -12.94 4.12 -28.51
N GLY A 297 -12.82 4.28 -27.20
CA GLY A 297 -12.54 5.56 -26.55
C GLY A 297 -11.12 6.05 -26.79
N VAL A 298 -10.97 7.36 -26.88
CA VAL A 298 -9.64 8.02 -26.84
C VAL A 298 -9.06 7.93 -25.42
N PHE A 299 -9.95 7.85 -24.43
CA PHE A 299 -9.63 7.59 -23.04
C PHE A 299 -10.34 6.34 -22.56
N ALA A 300 -9.71 5.60 -21.65
CA ALA A 300 -10.32 4.48 -20.94
C ALA A 300 -10.17 4.66 -19.43
N THR A 301 -11.15 4.18 -18.68
CA THR A 301 -11.12 4.11 -17.21
C THR A 301 -11.88 2.90 -16.69
N GLY A 302 -11.72 2.54 -15.42
CA GLY A 302 -12.40 1.41 -14.80
C GLY A 302 -13.35 1.81 -13.68
N LEU A 303 -14.47 1.10 -13.57
CA LEU A 303 -15.35 1.11 -12.41
C LEU A 303 -15.67 -0.34 -12.05
N ASP A 304 -15.52 -0.70 -10.78
CA ASP A 304 -15.88 -2.05 -10.32
C ASP A 304 -17.42 -2.17 -10.30
N SER A 305 -17.95 -3.38 -10.52
CA SER A 305 -19.39 -3.58 -10.79
C SER A 305 -20.32 -3.35 -9.60
N ASP A 306 -19.76 -3.05 -8.44
CA ASP A 306 -20.44 -2.80 -7.17
C ASP A 306 -20.13 -1.40 -6.58
N ASP A 307 -19.28 -0.61 -7.26
CA ASP A 307 -18.87 0.72 -6.84
C ASP A 307 -19.78 1.80 -7.45
N TRP A 308 -19.90 2.95 -6.78
CA TRP A 308 -20.68 4.10 -7.24
C TRP A 308 -19.77 5.27 -7.65
N ALA A 309 -20.02 5.87 -8.81
CA ALA A 309 -19.29 7.05 -9.30
C ALA A 309 -20.15 8.32 -9.35
N HIS A 310 -19.58 9.43 -8.88
CA HIS A 310 -20.21 10.75 -8.94
C HIS A 310 -20.51 11.18 -10.39
N PRO A 311 -21.65 11.82 -10.71
CA PRO A 311 -21.99 12.28 -12.07
C PRO A 311 -20.95 13.16 -12.78
N ARG A 312 -20.09 13.84 -12.01
CA ARG A 312 -18.99 14.68 -12.55
C ARG A 312 -17.65 13.96 -12.69
N TRP A 313 -17.60 12.66 -12.42
CA TRP A 313 -16.36 11.89 -12.41
C TRP A 313 -15.61 11.96 -13.75
N LEU A 314 -16.27 11.63 -14.86
CA LEU A 314 -15.63 11.56 -16.18
C LEU A 314 -15.14 12.94 -16.67
N GLU A 315 -15.98 13.98 -16.58
CA GLU A 315 -15.62 15.33 -17.04
C GLU A 315 -14.42 15.90 -16.25
N ARG A 316 -14.34 15.63 -14.95
CA ARG A 316 -13.27 16.14 -14.08
C ARG A 316 -11.98 15.36 -14.29
N GLN A 317 -12.05 14.05 -14.48
CA GLN A 317 -10.87 13.23 -14.78
C GLN A 317 -10.26 13.50 -16.15
N VAL A 318 -11.08 13.77 -17.17
CA VAL A 318 -10.56 14.01 -18.52
C VAL A 318 -10.02 15.44 -18.69
N ALA A 319 -10.52 16.42 -17.94
CA ALA A 319 -10.19 17.84 -18.12
C ALA A 319 -8.67 18.16 -18.13
N PRO A 320 -7.82 17.66 -17.21
CA PRO A 320 -6.38 17.93 -17.28
C PRO A 320 -5.71 17.31 -18.51
N MET A 321 -6.24 16.19 -19.01
CA MET A 321 -5.70 15.51 -20.19
C MET A 321 -6.08 16.27 -21.47
N LEU A 322 -7.27 16.87 -21.51
CA LEU A 322 -7.67 17.75 -22.62
C LEU A 322 -6.83 19.04 -22.65
N ALA A 323 -6.55 19.61 -21.47
CA ALA A 323 -5.75 20.82 -21.35
C ALA A 323 -4.26 20.60 -21.68
N ASP A 324 -3.73 19.40 -21.41
CA ASP A 324 -2.33 19.07 -21.64
C ASP A 324 -2.19 17.67 -22.26
N PRO A 325 -1.90 17.58 -23.59
CA PRO A 325 -1.68 16.31 -24.28
C PRO A 325 -0.53 15.47 -23.71
N THR A 326 0.40 16.07 -22.95
CA THR A 326 1.50 15.35 -22.30
C THR A 326 1.05 14.58 -21.05
N VAL A 327 -0.13 14.89 -20.52
CA VAL A 327 -0.77 14.08 -19.47
C VAL A 327 -1.44 12.89 -20.13
N VAL A 328 -0.95 11.70 -19.80
CA VAL A 328 -1.40 10.43 -20.38
C VAL A 328 -2.30 9.67 -19.40
N MET A 329 -2.21 9.95 -18.08
CA MET A 329 -3.09 9.35 -17.07
C MET A 329 -3.49 10.34 -15.97
N THR A 330 -4.75 10.27 -15.55
CA THR A 330 -5.28 10.92 -14.35
C THR A 330 -5.81 9.90 -13.36
N PHE A 331 -5.87 10.28 -12.09
CA PHE A 331 -6.55 9.50 -11.05
C PHE A 331 -7.00 10.41 -9.91
N ALA A 332 -8.04 9.97 -9.20
CA ALA A 332 -8.61 10.69 -8.05
C ALA A 332 -8.56 9.82 -6.79
N ASN A 333 -9.00 10.39 -5.66
CA ASN A 333 -9.24 9.61 -4.48
C ASN A 333 -10.61 8.88 -4.57
N CYS A 334 -10.74 7.82 -3.81
CA CYS A 334 -12.00 7.16 -3.48
C CYS A 334 -12.16 7.11 -1.95
N VAL A 335 -13.38 6.85 -1.50
CA VAL A 335 -13.70 6.50 -0.12
C VAL A 335 -14.19 5.05 -0.11
N ARG A 336 -13.76 4.26 0.87
CA ARG A 336 -14.29 2.90 1.09
C ARG A 336 -15.35 2.95 2.17
N VAL A 337 -16.52 2.43 1.87
CA VAL A 337 -17.65 2.38 2.79
C VAL A 337 -18.28 0.99 2.79
N ARG A 338 -18.96 0.66 3.87
CA ARG A 338 -19.86 -0.49 3.92
C ARG A 338 -21.16 -0.18 3.18
N GLU A 339 -22.03 -1.17 3.08
CA GLU A 339 -23.33 -1.06 2.40
C GLU A 339 -24.28 -0.04 3.07
N ASP A 340 -24.08 0.19 4.37
CA ASP A 340 -24.78 1.23 5.14
C ASP A 340 -24.15 2.62 5.00
N LEU A 341 -23.04 2.76 4.25
CA LEU A 341 -22.22 3.97 4.11
C LEU A 341 -21.33 4.33 5.32
N THR A 342 -21.19 3.43 6.29
CA THR A 342 -20.16 3.56 7.36
C THR A 342 -18.77 3.51 6.73
N VAL A 343 -17.88 4.42 7.15
CA VAL A 343 -16.50 4.51 6.62
C VAL A 343 -15.66 3.31 7.07
N VAL A 344 -14.84 2.76 6.17
CA VAL A 344 -13.99 1.61 6.51
C VAL A 344 -12.57 2.02 6.89
N HIS A 345 -12.17 1.66 8.11
CA HIS A 345 -10.86 1.94 8.70
C HIS A 345 -9.88 0.77 8.49
N THR A 346 -9.44 0.50 7.26
CA THR A 346 -8.47 -0.59 6.99
C THR A 346 -7.01 -0.21 7.26
N GLY A 347 -6.73 0.82 8.05
CA GLY A 347 -5.36 1.36 8.21
C GLY A 347 -4.73 1.94 6.97
N ARG A 348 -5.55 2.18 5.96
CA ARG A 348 -5.25 3.01 4.80
C ARG A 348 -5.88 4.38 5.00
N PRO A 349 -5.44 5.42 4.30
CA PRO A 349 -6.16 6.69 4.29
C PRO A 349 -7.64 6.47 3.94
N VAL A 350 -8.55 7.03 4.75
CA VAL A 350 -10.01 7.00 4.52
C VAL A 350 -10.43 7.62 3.20
N GLN A 351 -9.60 8.53 2.68
CA GLN A 351 -9.61 9.00 1.30
C GLN A 351 -8.26 8.70 0.67
N GLY A 352 -8.24 7.84 -0.34
CA GLY A 352 -6.99 7.38 -0.95
C GLY A 352 -7.13 7.12 -2.44
N PRO A 353 -6.02 7.10 -3.18
CA PRO A 353 -6.08 6.83 -4.62
C PRO A 353 -6.63 5.43 -4.92
N ARG A 354 -7.42 5.33 -5.98
CA ARG A 354 -7.93 4.06 -6.52
C ARG A 354 -7.14 3.69 -7.78
N SER A 355 -6.63 2.47 -7.83
CA SER A 355 -5.93 1.91 -9.00
C SER A 355 -6.89 1.41 -10.08
N THR A 356 -8.15 1.09 -9.75
CA THR A 356 -9.16 0.66 -10.74
C THR A 356 -9.76 1.83 -11.53
N SER A 357 -9.97 2.99 -10.89
CA SER A 357 -10.53 4.21 -11.51
C SER A 357 -9.47 5.21 -12.00
N VAL A 358 -8.34 4.70 -12.47
CA VAL A 358 -7.38 5.51 -13.25
C VAL A 358 -7.97 5.75 -14.64
N MET A 359 -7.81 6.95 -15.17
CA MET A 359 -8.17 7.26 -16.56
C MET A 359 -6.89 7.46 -17.37
N PHE A 360 -6.81 6.89 -18.56
CA PHE A 360 -5.63 6.99 -19.41
C PHE A 360 -5.96 7.10 -20.89
N ARG A 361 -5.02 7.64 -21.67
CA ARG A 361 -5.08 7.67 -23.15
C ARG A 361 -4.86 6.27 -23.70
N THR A 362 -5.77 5.78 -24.51
CA THR A 362 -5.76 4.39 -25.00
C THR A 362 -4.62 4.12 -25.97
N GLU A 363 -4.39 5.01 -26.95
CA GLU A 363 -3.36 4.83 -27.98
C GLU A 363 -1.93 4.80 -27.40
N PRO A 364 -1.45 5.79 -26.62
CA PRO A 364 -0.11 5.72 -26.03
C PRO A 364 0.11 4.50 -25.14
N VAL A 365 -0.91 4.10 -24.38
CA VAL A 365 -0.86 2.89 -23.55
C VAL A 365 -0.73 1.66 -24.42
N ARG A 366 -1.60 1.48 -25.42
CA ARG A 366 -1.56 0.34 -26.34
C ARG A 366 -0.22 0.21 -27.07
N GLU A 367 0.41 1.31 -27.46
CA GLU A 367 1.66 1.29 -28.21
C GLU A 367 2.91 1.04 -27.35
N ARG A 368 2.93 1.54 -26.10
CA ARG A 368 4.18 1.58 -25.31
C ARG A 368 4.14 0.75 -24.03
N MET A 369 2.96 0.40 -23.54
CA MET A 369 2.77 -0.31 -22.28
C MET A 369 1.94 -1.59 -22.48
N GLY A 370 1.03 -1.61 -23.44
CA GLY A 370 0.16 -2.74 -23.71
C GLY A 370 -0.87 -2.94 -22.60
N TYR A 371 -1.01 -4.17 -22.14
CA TYR A 371 -2.16 -4.65 -21.36
C TYR A 371 -1.86 -4.82 -19.86
N PHE A 372 -2.88 -5.13 -19.06
CA PHE A 372 -2.67 -5.54 -17.66
C PHE A 372 -1.95 -6.89 -17.59
N ASP A 373 -1.14 -7.12 -16.55
CA ASP A 373 -0.66 -8.48 -16.25
C ASP A 373 -1.89 -9.37 -16.03
N ALA A 374 -1.97 -10.48 -16.78
CA ALA A 374 -3.13 -11.36 -16.93
C ALA A 374 -3.35 -12.28 -15.70
N LEU A 375 -3.29 -11.67 -14.53
CA LEU A 375 -3.46 -12.27 -13.21
C LEU A 375 -4.93 -12.28 -12.79
N ARG A 376 -5.20 -12.90 -11.65
CA ARG A 376 -6.49 -12.82 -10.97
C ARG A 376 -6.51 -11.71 -9.93
N LYS A 377 -5.36 -11.37 -9.33
CA LYS A 377 -5.26 -10.38 -8.24
C LYS A 377 -4.04 -9.45 -8.35
N GLY A 378 -4.26 -8.16 -8.06
CA GLY A 378 -3.21 -7.16 -7.84
C GLY A 378 -2.61 -6.44 -9.06
N ALA A 379 -3.01 -6.77 -10.29
CA ALA A 379 -2.43 -6.15 -11.48
C ALA A 379 -2.88 -4.68 -11.73
N ASP A 380 -3.90 -4.18 -11.03
CA ASP A 380 -4.30 -2.77 -11.07
C ASP A 380 -3.22 -1.85 -10.50
N THR A 381 -2.64 -2.26 -9.38
CA THR A 381 -1.56 -1.56 -8.70
C THR A 381 -0.29 -1.62 -9.53
N GLU A 382 0.02 -2.81 -10.08
CA GLU A 382 1.11 -3.00 -11.05
C GLU A 382 0.97 -2.02 -12.22
N PHE A 383 -0.18 -2.02 -12.90
CA PHE A 383 -0.46 -1.20 -14.06
C PHE A 383 -0.24 0.30 -13.76
N HIS A 384 -0.79 0.82 -12.66
CA HIS A 384 -0.57 2.20 -12.23
C HIS A 384 0.93 2.53 -12.09
N PHE A 385 1.71 1.65 -11.47
CA PHE A 385 3.13 1.92 -11.21
C PHE A 385 4.03 1.70 -12.42
N ARG A 386 3.72 0.72 -13.28
CA ARG A 386 4.40 0.54 -14.57
C ARG A 386 4.13 1.70 -15.50
N PHE A 387 2.94 2.27 -15.49
CA PHE A 387 2.64 3.50 -16.21
C PHE A 387 3.66 4.60 -15.91
N LYS A 388 3.94 4.84 -14.62
CA LYS A 388 4.95 5.82 -14.18
C LYS A 388 6.37 5.46 -14.63
N ALA A 389 6.68 4.17 -14.78
CA ALA A 389 7.97 3.71 -15.28
C ALA A 389 8.12 3.92 -16.79
N VAL A 390 7.06 3.68 -17.57
CA VAL A 390 7.05 3.79 -19.04
C VAL A 390 6.94 5.24 -19.52
N PHE A 391 6.01 6.02 -18.95
CA PHE A 391 5.70 7.38 -19.42
C PHE A 391 6.38 8.47 -18.58
N GLY A 392 6.87 8.13 -17.39
CA GLY A 392 7.43 9.07 -16.43
C GLY A 392 6.39 9.79 -15.58
N ASN A 393 6.81 10.28 -14.41
CA ASN A 393 5.89 10.87 -13.42
C ASN A 393 5.14 12.11 -13.92
N ARG A 394 5.68 12.86 -14.89
CA ARG A 394 5.03 14.07 -15.43
C ARG A 394 3.81 13.75 -16.30
N ALA A 395 3.75 12.55 -16.86
CA ALA A 395 2.61 12.09 -17.65
C ALA A 395 1.42 11.65 -16.77
N VAL A 396 1.57 11.68 -15.44
CA VAL A 396 0.57 11.21 -14.49
C VAL A 396 0.12 12.35 -13.58
N ARG A 397 -1.19 12.63 -13.55
CA ARG A 397 -1.77 13.72 -12.77
C ARG A 397 -2.76 13.19 -11.73
N LYS A 398 -2.47 13.43 -10.45
CA LYS A 398 -3.45 13.24 -9.37
C LYS A 398 -4.38 14.45 -9.29
N LEU A 399 -5.68 14.23 -9.29
CA LEU A 399 -6.67 15.25 -8.92
C LEU A 399 -6.63 15.44 -7.40
N GLN A 400 -6.09 16.56 -6.95
CA GLN A 400 -5.82 16.81 -5.53
C GLN A 400 -7.13 17.09 -4.79
N GLY A 401 -7.35 16.40 -3.67
CA GLY A 401 -8.53 16.58 -2.83
C GLY A 401 -9.84 16.02 -3.38
N GLU A 402 -9.90 15.65 -4.67
CA GLU A 402 -11.14 15.19 -5.30
C GLU A 402 -11.39 13.70 -5.01
N VAL A 403 -12.58 13.41 -4.50
CA VAL A 403 -13.15 12.06 -4.38
C VAL A 403 -14.27 11.94 -5.39
N PHE A 404 -14.26 10.88 -6.20
CA PHE A 404 -15.32 10.65 -7.20
C PHE A 404 -16.01 9.31 -7.08
N THR A 405 -15.43 8.37 -6.34
CA THR A 405 -15.93 7.00 -6.27
C THR A 405 -16.11 6.62 -4.81
N LEU A 406 -17.31 6.15 -4.49
CA LEU A 406 -17.59 5.43 -3.26
C LEU A 406 -17.44 3.95 -3.57
N VAL A 407 -16.52 3.32 -2.85
CA VAL A 407 -16.19 1.91 -3.02
C VAL A 407 -17.02 1.10 -2.04
N ARG A 408 -17.79 0.15 -2.54
CA ARG A 408 -18.58 -0.76 -1.71
C ARG A 408 -17.68 -1.82 -1.10
N LEU A 409 -17.83 -2.06 0.19
CA LEU A 409 -17.27 -3.21 0.88
C LEU A 409 -18.41 -4.04 1.48
N SER A 410 -18.80 -5.07 0.75
CA SER A 410 -19.67 -6.14 1.25
C SER A 410 -18.86 -7.18 2.05
N GLY A 411 -19.53 -8.10 2.75
CA GLY A 411 -18.87 -9.12 3.57
C GLY A 411 -17.86 -10.01 2.80
N ASP A 412 -18.14 -10.29 1.53
CA ASP A 412 -17.44 -11.30 0.72
C ASP A 412 -16.64 -10.71 -0.47
N THR A 413 -15.96 -9.57 -0.28
CA THR A 413 -15.11 -9.04 -1.38
C THR A 413 -13.92 -9.96 -1.69
N LEU A 414 -13.46 -9.98 -2.95
CA LEU A 414 -12.26 -10.73 -3.40
C LEU A 414 -10.99 -10.44 -2.59
N THR A 415 -10.96 -9.31 -1.87
CA THR A 415 -9.81 -8.83 -1.10
C THR A 415 -9.98 -8.90 0.42
N SER A 416 -11.17 -9.19 0.96
CA SER A 416 -11.43 -9.12 2.40
C SER A 416 -10.60 -10.11 3.22
N SER A 417 -10.30 -11.29 2.64
CA SER A 417 -9.41 -12.29 3.26
C SER A 417 -7.91 -11.98 3.09
N GLU A 418 -7.54 -11.00 2.26
CA GLU A 418 -6.16 -10.74 1.85
C GLU A 418 -5.61 -9.39 2.28
N ILE A 419 -6.50 -8.44 2.54
CA ILE A 419 -6.19 -7.10 2.98
C ILE A 419 -7.11 -6.83 4.14
N ASP A 420 -6.51 -6.67 5.30
CA ASP A 420 -7.23 -6.29 6.50
C ASP A 420 -6.64 -4.99 7.01
N ASN A 421 -7.10 -4.55 8.19
CA ASN A 421 -6.59 -3.39 8.86
C ASN A 421 -5.04 -3.45 8.86
N GLY A 422 -4.38 -2.62 8.03
CA GLY A 422 -2.93 -2.56 7.72
C GLY A 422 -2.12 -3.86 7.68
N TRP A 423 -2.77 -5.00 7.46
CA TRP A 423 -2.16 -6.27 7.13
C TRP A 423 -2.45 -6.57 5.66
N GLN A 424 -1.50 -7.21 5.00
CA GLN A 424 -1.64 -7.64 3.64
C GLN A 424 -1.06 -9.04 3.50
N HIS A 425 -1.77 -9.90 2.79
CA HIS A 425 -1.34 -11.26 2.51
C HIS A 425 0.09 -11.27 1.94
N PRO A 426 1.01 -12.07 2.50
CA PRO A 426 2.43 -12.07 2.11
C PRO A 426 2.65 -12.27 0.61
N ALA A 427 1.87 -13.12 -0.05
CA ALA A 427 1.89 -13.25 -1.51
C ALA A 427 1.63 -11.92 -2.26
N ARG A 428 0.69 -11.08 -1.81
CA ARG A 428 0.48 -9.76 -2.44
C ARG A 428 1.67 -8.82 -2.20
N SER A 429 2.29 -8.88 -1.02
CA SER A 429 3.52 -8.11 -0.71
C SER A 429 4.72 -8.58 -1.54
N ALA A 430 4.82 -9.89 -1.79
CA ALA A 430 5.82 -10.46 -2.70
C ALA A 430 5.60 -10.00 -4.14
N TYR A 431 4.35 -10.02 -4.63
CA TYR A 431 4.02 -9.47 -5.94
C TYR A 431 4.31 -7.96 -6.05
N GLN A 432 4.02 -7.19 -5.00
CA GLN A 432 4.41 -5.78 -4.93
C GLN A 432 5.92 -5.56 -5.03
N SER A 433 6.70 -6.43 -4.38
CA SER A 433 8.15 -6.42 -4.47
C SER A 433 8.63 -6.79 -5.89
N ALA A 434 8.01 -7.79 -6.53
CA ALA A 434 8.31 -8.20 -7.90
C ALA A 434 8.09 -7.08 -8.92
N HIS A 435 6.91 -6.43 -8.92
CA HIS A 435 6.67 -5.34 -9.86
C HIS A 435 7.44 -4.06 -9.50
N GLN A 436 7.85 -3.88 -8.24
CA GLN A 436 8.81 -2.83 -7.86
C GLN A 436 10.20 -3.08 -8.46
N HIS A 437 10.70 -4.30 -8.38
CA HIS A 437 11.98 -4.67 -9.00
C HIS A 437 11.92 -4.48 -10.52
N TRP A 438 10.84 -4.97 -11.15
CA TRP A 438 10.64 -4.83 -12.59
C TRP A 438 10.55 -3.38 -13.06
N ARG A 439 9.79 -2.50 -12.38
CA ARG A 439 9.74 -1.05 -12.74
C ARG A 439 11.10 -0.36 -12.65
N GLU A 440 11.98 -0.81 -11.75
CA GLU A 440 13.32 -0.24 -11.62
C GLU A 440 14.20 -0.66 -12.79
N ARG A 441 14.08 -1.92 -13.24
CA ARG A 441 14.69 -2.39 -14.48
C ARG A 441 14.18 -1.65 -15.71
N ILE A 442 12.86 -1.41 -15.82
CA ILE A 442 12.26 -0.61 -16.91
C ILE A 442 12.90 0.79 -16.96
N ARG A 443 12.97 1.48 -15.82
CA ARG A 443 13.58 2.83 -15.74
C ARG A 443 15.05 2.88 -16.10
N ARG A 444 15.78 1.77 -15.93
CA ARG A 444 17.19 1.60 -16.30
C ARG A 444 17.37 1.13 -17.74
N GLY A 445 16.29 0.85 -18.48
CA GLY A 445 16.35 0.28 -19.83
C GLY A 445 16.78 -1.19 -19.85
N GLN A 446 16.60 -1.91 -18.74
CA GLN A 446 17.00 -3.32 -18.55
C GLN A 446 15.83 -4.32 -18.66
N ALA A 447 14.63 -3.81 -18.94
CA ALA A 447 13.39 -4.58 -19.05
C ALA A 447 12.39 -3.79 -19.90
N SER A 448 11.51 -4.49 -20.61
CA SER A 448 10.39 -3.85 -21.31
C SER A 448 9.25 -3.58 -20.33
N GLY A 449 8.55 -2.45 -20.52
CA GLY A 449 7.28 -2.20 -19.83
C GLY A 449 6.06 -2.62 -20.65
N PHE A 450 6.27 -3.26 -21.79
CA PHE A 450 5.21 -3.69 -22.70
C PHE A 450 4.72 -5.08 -22.32
N ILE A 451 3.40 -5.24 -22.13
CA ILE A 451 2.74 -6.54 -21.96
C ILE A 451 1.82 -6.77 -23.15
N GLU A 452 2.01 -7.87 -23.88
CA GLU A 452 1.13 -8.30 -24.97
C GLU A 452 -0.22 -8.78 -24.44
N ALA A 453 -1.29 -8.70 -25.25
CA ALA A 453 -2.65 -9.06 -24.84
C ALA A 453 -2.74 -10.49 -24.29
N ASP A 454 -1.99 -11.41 -24.91
CA ASP A 454 -1.99 -12.84 -24.64
C ASP A 454 -0.60 -13.36 -24.21
N ALA A 455 0.20 -12.50 -23.54
CA ALA A 455 1.60 -12.79 -23.22
C ALA A 455 1.78 -14.15 -22.50
N PRO A 456 2.48 -15.14 -23.10
CA PRO A 456 2.67 -16.45 -22.48
C PRO A 456 3.75 -16.43 -21.38
N ARG A 457 4.66 -15.44 -21.40
CA ARG A 457 5.79 -15.32 -20.47
C ARG A 457 5.81 -13.95 -19.80
N ARG A 458 6.17 -13.93 -18.51
CA ARG A 458 6.27 -12.70 -17.69
C ARG A 458 7.73 -12.34 -17.45
N GLU A 459 8.04 -11.04 -17.38
CA GLU A 459 9.35 -10.57 -16.92
C GLU A 459 9.41 -10.37 -15.40
N LEU A 460 8.30 -10.62 -14.69
CA LEU A 460 8.23 -10.58 -13.24
C LEU A 460 7.61 -11.86 -12.66
N TYR A 461 8.05 -12.21 -11.45
CA TYR A 461 7.47 -13.31 -10.71
C TYR A 461 6.07 -12.97 -10.19
N ALA A 462 5.15 -13.91 -10.32
CA ALA A 462 3.80 -13.81 -9.79
C ALA A 462 3.48 -14.97 -8.84
N PRO A 463 3.31 -14.70 -7.54
CA PRO A 463 2.93 -15.72 -6.55
C PRO A 463 1.64 -16.45 -6.90
N SER A 464 1.50 -17.69 -6.40
CA SER A 464 0.34 -18.56 -6.66
C SER A 464 -1.00 -17.89 -6.37
N LEU A 465 -1.16 -17.19 -5.24
CA LEU A 465 -2.37 -16.43 -4.91
C LEU A 465 -2.77 -15.41 -6.00
N ASN A 466 -1.80 -14.68 -6.54
CA ASN A 466 -2.04 -13.66 -7.57
C ASN A 466 -2.49 -14.29 -8.90
N ARG A 467 -2.00 -15.49 -9.19
CA ARG A 467 -2.42 -16.33 -10.32
C ARG A 467 -3.78 -17.03 -10.07
N GLY A 468 -4.24 -17.03 -8.82
CA GLY A 468 -5.39 -17.78 -8.31
C GLY A 468 -5.17 -19.29 -8.26
N VAL A 469 -3.91 -19.71 -8.11
CA VAL A 469 -3.53 -21.06 -7.75
C VAL A 469 -3.57 -21.16 -6.23
N ARG A 470 -4.30 -22.14 -5.69
CA ARG A 470 -4.30 -22.42 -4.24
C ARG A 470 -3.17 -23.39 -3.92
N LEU A 471 -2.40 -23.08 -2.88
CA LEU A 471 -1.37 -23.98 -2.35
C LEU A 471 -1.88 -24.87 -1.22
N ASP A 472 -3.10 -24.63 -0.71
CA ASP A 472 -3.69 -25.42 0.37
C ASP A 472 -3.70 -26.93 0.03
N GLY A 473 -3.10 -27.74 0.90
CA GLY A 473 -2.95 -29.18 0.74
C GLY A 473 -1.77 -29.62 -0.11
N ARG A 474 -0.96 -28.69 -0.64
CA ARG A 474 0.23 -29.03 -1.45
C ARG A 474 1.35 -29.54 -0.55
N ALA A 475 1.99 -30.62 -1.00
CA ALA A 475 3.21 -31.15 -0.41
C ALA A 475 4.44 -30.67 -1.19
N PHE A 476 5.51 -30.38 -0.45
CA PHE A 476 6.82 -30.05 -0.97
C PHE A 476 7.84 -31.07 -0.48
N ASP A 477 8.85 -31.38 -1.28
CA ASP A 477 10.01 -32.14 -0.79
C ASP A 477 10.84 -31.25 0.15
N GLU A 478 10.99 -29.98 -0.20
CA GLU A 478 11.76 -29.02 0.59
C GLU A 478 11.05 -27.66 0.72
N LEU A 479 10.94 -27.15 1.95
CA LEU A 479 10.42 -25.82 2.24
C LEU A 479 11.46 -25.01 3.03
N TYR A 480 11.84 -23.85 2.50
CA TYR A 480 12.83 -22.96 3.13
C TYR A 480 12.15 -21.76 3.78
N VAL A 481 12.33 -21.58 5.09
CA VAL A 481 11.84 -20.44 5.86
C VAL A 481 12.95 -19.38 5.98
N VAL A 482 12.72 -18.24 5.33
CA VAL A 482 13.76 -17.25 5.04
C VAL A 482 13.26 -15.81 5.27
N ASP A 483 14.09 -14.95 5.87
CA ASP A 483 13.84 -13.50 5.83
C ASP A 483 14.31 -12.90 4.48
N CYS A 484 13.45 -13.03 3.47
CA CYS A 484 13.70 -12.59 2.10
C CYS A 484 13.91 -11.06 1.91
N ARG A 485 13.91 -10.25 2.98
CA ARG A 485 14.20 -8.80 2.92
C ARG A 485 15.72 -8.50 2.90
N PHE A 486 16.54 -9.52 3.15
CA PHE A 486 18.00 -9.41 3.28
C PHE A 486 18.73 -10.42 2.37
N TRP A 487 20.02 -10.19 2.15
CA TRP A 487 20.85 -10.98 1.24
C TRP A 487 22.24 -11.26 1.84
N GLU A 488 22.24 -12.03 2.92
CA GLU A 488 23.41 -12.44 3.69
C GLU A 488 23.64 -13.96 3.52
N ASP A 489 24.67 -14.51 4.17
CA ASP A 489 25.13 -15.89 3.96
C ASP A 489 24.01 -16.92 4.15
N GLY A 490 23.15 -16.76 5.16
CA GLY A 490 22.00 -17.64 5.38
C GLY A 490 20.96 -17.59 4.25
N GLN A 491 20.68 -16.41 3.69
CA GLN A 491 19.75 -16.30 2.55
C GLN A 491 20.36 -16.82 1.25
N ARG A 492 21.67 -16.61 1.05
CA ARG A 492 22.42 -17.12 -0.11
C ARG A 492 22.45 -18.64 -0.11
N LEU A 493 22.85 -19.24 1.01
CA LEU A 493 22.90 -20.69 1.17
C LEU A 493 21.52 -21.33 0.98
N ALA A 494 20.45 -20.71 1.51
CA ALA A 494 19.10 -21.21 1.32
C ALA A 494 18.67 -21.19 -0.16
N VAL A 495 19.00 -20.13 -0.91
CA VAL A 495 18.71 -20.06 -2.35
C VAL A 495 19.56 -21.05 -3.15
N GLU A 496 20.83 -21.24 -2.78
CA GLU A 496 21.72 -22.23 -3.39
C GLU A 496 21.18 -23.65 -3.20
N GLN A 497 20.84 -24.05 -1.96
CA GLN A 497 20.27 -25.37 -1.71
C GLN A 497 18.89 -25.55 -2.34
N ALA A 498 18.04 -24.52 -2.32
CA ALA A 498 16.73 -24.55 -2.99
C ALA A 498 16.88 -24.75 -4.51
N ARG A 499 17.91 -24.15 -5.11
CA ARG A 499 18.25 -24.34 -6.53
C ARG A 499 18.72 -25.77 -6.78
N GLU A 500 19.65 -26.29 -5.99
CA GLU A 500 20.14 -27.67 -6.11
C GLU A 500 19.01 -28.69 -5.97
N ALA A 501 18.10 -28.48 -5.02
CA ALA A 501 16.92 -29.32 -4.84
C ALA A 501 15.99 -29.28 -6.06
N ALA A 502 15.70 -28.09 -6.56
CA ALA A 502 14.85 -27.94 -7.73
C ALA A 502 15.51 -28.53 -9.00
N ASP A 503 16.83 -28.41 -9.16
CA ASP A 503 17.60 -29.01 -10.26
C ASP A 503 17.64 -30.54 -10.18
N ALA A 504 17.57 -31.09 -8.97
CA ALA A 504 17.39 -32.53 -8.72
C ALA A 504 15.94 -33.01 -8.91
N GLY A 505 15.03 -32.17 -9.41
CA GLY A 505 13.62 -32.53 -9.66
C GLY A 505 12.72 -32.53 -8.43
N ARG A 506 13.20 -32.05 -7.28
CA ARG A 506 12.42 -31.97 -6.04
C ARG A 506 11.50 -30.75 -6.05
N THR A 507 10.30 -30.88 -5.51
CA THR A 507 9.34 -29.78 -5.34
C THR A 507 9.79 -28.86 -4.21
N VAL A 508 9.98 -27.57 -4.49
CA VAL A 508 10.57 -26.62 -3.55
C VAL A 508 9.67 -25.41 -3.30
N GLY A 509 9.54 -25.04 -2.03
CA GLY A 509 8.91 -23.80 -1.58
C GLY A 509 9.88 -22.85 -0.88
N ILE A 510 9.68 -21.54 -1.03
CA ILE A 510 10.33 -20.51 -0.21
C ILE A 510 9.25 -19.73 0.55
N ALA A 511 9.33 -19.75 1.88
CA ALA A 511 8.48 -18.98 2.77
C ALA A 511 9.19 -17.75 3.31
N HIS A 512 8.65 -16.56 3.00
CA HIS A 512 9.13 -15.33 3.61
C HIS A 512 8.57 -15.17 5.02
N VAL A 513 9.45 -15.13 6.01
CA VAL A 513 9.14 -14.81 7.40
C VAL A 513 10.04 -13.67 7.90
N GLU A 514 9.44 -12.64 8.48
CA GLU A 514 10.22 -11.54 9.07
C GLU A 514 10.78 -11.97 10.43
N SER A 515 12.08 -11.73 10.66
CA SER A 515 12.68 -11.91 11.98
C SER A 515 12.32 -10.74 12.92
N LEU A 516 11.92 -11.07 14.15
CA LEU A 516 11.70 -10.10 15.23
C LEU A 516 13.02 -9.50 15.78
N LEU A 517 14.18 -9.99 15.31
CA LEU A 517 15.48 -9.33 15.53
C LEU A 517 15.72 -8.14 14.58
N ARG A 518 14.82 -7.92 13.61
CA ARG A 518 14.94 -6.89 12.57
C ARG A 518 13.65 -6.06 12.44
N LEU A 519 13.19 -5.51 13.56
CA LEU A 519 11.96 -4.71 13.63
C LEU A 519 12.07 -3.44 12.78
N ARG A 520 11.01 -3.10 12.05
CA ARG A 520 10.97 -1.89 11.20
C ARG A 520 9.57 -1.30 11.15
N ALA A 521 9.50 0.03 11.26
CA ALA A 521 8.28 0.80 11.05
C ALA A 521 7.83 0.74 9.57
N GLU A 522 8.79 0.78 8.64
CA GLU A 522 8.54 0.76 7.21
C GLU A 522 8.54 -0.67 6.63
N VAL A 523 7.72 -0.89 5.61
CA VAL A 523 7.72 -2.13 4.82
C VAL A 523 8.98 -2.17 3.96
N ARG A 524 9.72 -3.27 4.04
CA ARG A 524 10.90 -3.52 3.20
C ARG A 524 10.55 -4.56 2.13
N HIS A 525 10.85 -4.24 0.88
CA HIS A 525 10.63 -5.15 -0.23
C HIS A 525 11.55 -6.37 -0.17
N LEU A 526 11.07 -7.47 -0.76
CA LEU A 526 11.91 -8.65 -0.99
C LEU A 526 13.12 -8.27 -1.84
N ARG A 527 14.24 -8.94 -1.60
CA ARG A 527 15.49 -8.68 -2.30
C ARG A 527 15.39 -9.02 -3.80
N PRO A 528 15.92 -8.15 -4.69
CA PRO A 528 16.03 -8.42 -6.13
C PRO A 528 16.58 -9.80 -6.43
N GLU A 529 17.62 -10.24 -5.70
CA GLU A 529 18.30 -11.51 -5.92
C GLU A 529 17.36 -12.72 -5.72
N ILE A 530 16.46 -12.63 -4.73
CA ILE A 530 15.45 -13.66 -4.46
C ILE A 530 14.33 -13.60 -5.49
N LEU A 531 13.91 -12.40 -5.90
CA LEU A 531 12.88 -12.21 -6.92
C LEU A 531 13.34 -12.70 -8.30
N ASP A 532 14.59 -12.43 -8.66
CA ASP A 532 15.20 -12.92 -9.89
C ASP A 532 15.31 -14.45 -9.86
N PHE A 533 15.72 -15.05 -8.73
CA PHE A 533 15.69 -16.51 -8.54
C PHE A 533 14.29 -17.10 -8.73
N LEU A 534 13.28 -16.56 -8.02
CA LEU A 534 11.91 -17.04 -8.13
C LEU A 534 11.38 -16.90 -9.57
N ASN A 535 11.69 -15.79 -10.25
CA ASN A 535 11.28 -15.57 -11.64
C ASN A 535 11.98 -16.52 -12.62
N GLU A 536 13.28 -16.75 -12.45
CA GLU A 536 14.05 -17.70 -13.24
C GLU A 536 13.45 -19.10 -13.14
N ARG A 537 13.23 -19.58 -11.90
CA ARG A 537 12.66 -20.91 -11.64
C ARG A 537 11.22 -21.03 -12.09
N PHE A 538 10.44 -19.98 -11.98
CA PHE A 538 9.05 -19.96 -12.42
C PHE A 538 8.89 -20.27 -13.93
N HIS A 539 9.93 -20.02 -14.72
CA HIS A 539 9.97 -20.31 -16.15
C HIS A 539 10.76 -21.58 -16.53
N GLY A 540 11.26 -22.32 -15.54
CA GLY A 540 11.94 -23.60 -15.74
C GLY A 540 11.02 -24.82 -15.59
N ASP A 541 11.57 -26.01 -15.80
CA ASP A 541 10.81 -27.27 -15.78
C ASP A 541 10.31 -27.67 -14.38
N ASN A 542 10.98 -27.20 -13.34
CA ASN A 542 10.62 -27.47 -11.95
C ASN A 542 10.55 -26.15 -11.14
N PRO A 543 9.36 -25.52 -11.07
CA PRO A 543 9.20 -24.19 -10.51
C PRO A 543 9.29 -24.18 -8.98
N VAL A 544 9.98 -23.17 -8.45
CA VAL A 544 10.00 -22.86 -7.02
C VAL A 544 8.84 -21.94 -6.68
N GLU A 545 8.04 -22.30 -5.69
CA GLU A 545 6.87 -21.54 -5.29
C GLU A 545 7.16 -20.66 -4.07
N PHE A 546 6.66 -19.42 -4.09
CA PHE A 546 6.55 -18.60 -2.90
C PHE A 546 5.39 -19.11 -2.05
N VAL A 547 5.67 -19.44 -0.80
CA VAL A 547 4.70 -19.93 0.18
C VAL A 547 4.47 -18.85 1.23
N ALA A 548 3.23 -18.41 1.43
CA ALA A 548 2.90 -17.52 2.52
C ALA A 548 2.76 -18.30 3.84
N PRO A 549 3.13 -17.70 4.99
CA PRO A 549 2.87 -18.26 6.33
C PRO A 549 1.47 -18.86 6.56
N VAL A 550 0.45 -18.32 5.87
CA VAL A 550 -0.95 -18.71 6.01
C VAL A 550 -1.41 -19.79 5.02
N ASP A 551 -0.56 -20.18 4.07
CA ASP A 551 -0.85 -21.26 3.12
C ASP A 551 -0.71 -22.62 3.83
N ARG A 552 -1.75 -23.46 3.75
CA ARG A 552 -1.74 -24.79 4.40
C ARG A 552 -0.94 -25.79 3.58
N VAL A 553 0.33 -26.00 3.91
CA VAL A 553 1.23 -26.86 3.12
C VAL A 553 1.97 -27.86 4.00
N SER A 554 2.41 -28.97 3.41
CA SER A 554 3.30 -29.94 4.06
C SER A 554 4.67 -29.99 3.38
N ALA A 555 5.70 -30.37 4.12
CA ALA A 555 7.05 -30.58 3.59
C ALA A 555 7.69 -31.87 4.11
N GLU A 556 8.44 -32.60 3.28
CA GLU A 556 9.29 -33.69 3.77
C GLU A 556 10.44 -33.13 4.63
N ARG A 557 11.13 -32.10 4.10
CA ARG A 557 12.14 -31.33 4.83
C ARG A 557 11.77 -29.85 4.91
N LEU A 558 11.67 -29.33 6.13
CA LEU A 558 11.58 -27.90 6.42
C LEU A 558 12.93 -27.38 6.89
N VAL A 559 13.46 -26.36 6.22
CA VAL A 559 14.73 -25.71 6.57
C VAL A 559 14.47 -24.29 7.06
N VAL A 560 14.80 -24.04 8.31
CA VAL A 560 14.71 -22.72 8.93
C VAL A 560 16.09 -22.09 9.00
N THR A 561 16.28 -21.00 8.27
CA THR A 561 17.61 -20.37 8.10
C THR A 561 18.14 -19.63 9.33
N ASP A 562 17.29 -19.41 10.34
CA ASP A 562 17.66 -18.80 11.61
C ASP A 562 16.58 -19.11 12.68
N PRO A 563 16.95 -19.41 13.95
CA PRO A 563 15.99 -19.75 14.99
C PRO A 563 14.92 -18.68 15.23
N SER A 564 15.23 -17.40 15.04
CA SER A 564 14.29 -16.27 15.22
C SER A 564 13.13 -16.25 14.22
N LEU A 565 13.19 -17.08 13.17
CA LEU A 565 12.11 -17.24 12.20
C LEU A 565 11.08 -18.29 12.64
N TRP A 566 11.37 -19.10 13.66
CA TRP A 566 10.58 -20.30 13.98
C TRP A 566 10.29 -20.49 15.47
N GLU A 567 11.30 -20.33 16.34
CA GLU A 567 11.15 -20.59 17.77
C GLU A 567 10.12 -19.65 18.41
N GLY A 568 9.15 -20.23 19.14
CA GLY A 568 8.07 -19.50 19.82
C GLY A 568 6.96 -18.97 18.89
N ARG A 569 6.89 -19.45 17.64
CA ARG A 569 5.97 -18.96 16.61
C ARG A 569 5.14 -20.07 15.93
N GLY A 570 4.96 -21.20 16.62
CA GLY A 570 4.32 -22.39 16.03
C GLY A 570 2.86 -22.21 15.62
N ASP A 571 2.16 -21.26 16.22
CA ASP A 571 0.77 -20.86 15.90
C ASP A 571 0.67 -19.87 14.73
N GLU A 572 1.81 -19.32 14.27
CA GLU A 572 1.84 -18.31 13.19
C GLU A 572 1.89 -18.92 11.79
N PHE A 573 2.20 -20.21 11.67
CA PHE A 573 2.42 -20.90 10.41
C PHE A 573 1.41 -22.02 10.19
N ALA A 574 0.93 -22.14 8.96
CA ALA A 574 0.09 -23.25 8.51
C ALA A 574 0.90 -24.39 7.85
N PHE A 575 2.17 -24.55 8.26
CA PHE A 575 3.09 -25.53 7.70
C PHE A 575 3.14 -26.80 8.56
N THR A 576 3.25 -27.95 7.92
CA THR A 576 3.61 -29.21 8.58
C THR A 576 4.87 -29.79 7.94
N ALA A 577 5.68 -30.53 8.70
CA ALA A 577 6.87 -31.15 8.14
C ALA A 577 7.22 -32.47 8.80
N ALA A 578 7.74 -33.43 8.01
CA ALA A 578 8.24 -34.71 8.53
C ALA A 578 9.57 -34.52 9.28
N ARG A 579 10.46 -33.66 8.75
CA ARG A 579 11.71 -33.27 9.40
C ARG A 579 11.89 -31.75 9.37
N THR A 580 12.23 -31.17 10.51
CA THR A 580 12.61 -29.75 10.62
C THR A 580 14.09 -29.62 10.95
N GLU A 581 14.80 -28.84 10.14
CA GLU A 581 16.19 -28.46 10.33
C GLU A 581 16.25 -26.96 10.65
N VAL A 582 16.84 -26.59 11.77
CA VAL A 582 17.02 -25.19 12.16
C VAL A 582 18.52 -24.90 12.19
N TRP A 583 18.95 -23.96 11.37
CA TRP A 583 20.35 -23.53 11.33
C TRP A 583 20.73 -22.70 12.54
N GLU A 584 22.03 -22.60 12.80
CA GLU A 584 22.53 -21.71 13.84
C GLU A 584 22.20 -20.24 13.53
N ARG A 585 22.14 -19.42 14.58
CA ARG A 585 21.73 -18.01 14.45
C ARG A 585 22.72 -17.24 13.58
N THR A 586 22.28 -16.83 12.40
CA THR A 586 23.04 -16.00 11.45
C THR A 586 22.52 -14.56 11.40
N ILE A 587 21.27 -14.33 11.81
CA ILE A 587 20.62 -13.02 11.77
C ILE A 587 21.20 -12.12 12.87
N ARG A 588 21.89 -11.07 12.43
CA ARG A 588 22.35 -9.99 13.32
C ARG A 588 21.18 -9.05 13.68
N PRO A 589 20.95 -8.77 14.98
CA PRO A 589 19.95 -7.80 15.43
C PRO A 589 20.22 -6.41 14.89
N THR A 590 19.19 -5.59 14.71
CA THR A 590 19.38 -4.18 14.29
C THR A 590 20.20 -3.41 15.30
N SER A 591 19.95 -3.64 16.59
CA SER A 591 20.69 -3.04 17.70
C SER A 591 22.20 -3.30 17.67
N SER A 592 22.62 -4.40 17.04
CA SER A 592 24.02 -4.78 16.90
C SER A 592 24.73 -4.16 15.69
N GLN A 593 23.97 -3.52 14.78
CA GLN A 593 24.55 -2.81 13.64
C GLN A 593 25.07 -1.45 14.12
N SER A 594 26.38 -1.24 14.04
CA SER A 594 26.97 0.06 14.39
C SER A 594 26.34 1.18 13.58
N VAL A 595 26.29 2.40 14.13
CA VAL A 595 25.85 3.59 13.38
C VAL A 595 26.62 3.74 12.06
N ALA A 596 27.89 3.33 12.04
CA ALA A 596 28.71 3.26 10.83
C ALA A 596 28.20 2.23 9.80
N ALA A 597 27.70 1.06 10.21
CA ALA A 597 27.10 0.07 9.31
C ALA A 597 25.75 0.53 8.72
N ILE A 598 24.94 1.24 9.53
CA ILE A 598 23.67 1.84 9.06
C ILE A 598 23.95 2.98 8.06
N LEU A 599 24.95 3.82 8.32
CA LEU A 599 25.38 4.89 7.41
C LEU A 599 26.03 4.32 6.14
N SER A 600 26.81 3.23 6.25
CA SER A 600 27.36 2.48 5.11
C SER A 600 26.27 1.90 4.23
N ALA A 601 25.25 1.27 4.80
CA ALA A 601 24.13 0.72 4.04
C ALA A 601 23.28 1.81 3.35
N LYS A 602 23.14 2.99 3.97
CA LYS A 602 22.53 4.17 3.32
C LYS A 602 23.40 4.73 2.20
N ARG A 603 24.73 4.72 2.38
CA ARG A 603 25.71 5.14 1.37
C ARG A 603 25.73 4.19 0.18
N ASP A 604 25.74 2.88 0.42
CA ASP A 604 25.64 1.87 -0.65
C ASP A 604 24.28 1.91 -1.39
N ALA A 605 23.21 2.35 -0.72
CA ALA A 605 21.91 2.58 -1.36
C ALA A 605 21.91 3.87 -2.19
N ALA A 606 22.60 4.92 -1.73
CA ALA A 606 22.80 6.17 -2.47
C ALA A 606 23.75 5.98 -3.67
N ASP A 607 24.85 5.26 -3.49
CA ASP A 607 25.85 4.96 -4.52
C ASP A 607 25.25 4.04 -5.61
N ARG A 608 24.36 3.11 -5.25
CA ARG A 608 23.57 2.32 -6.22
C ARG A 608 22.45 3.11 -6.90
N ALA A 609 21.98 4.22 -6.30
CA ALA A 609 21.09 5.17 -6.96
C ALA A 609 21.86 6.15 -7.88
N GLU A 610 23.13 6.42 -7.57
CA GLU A 610 24.06 7.22 -8.37
C GLU A 610 24.72 6.44 -9.52
N ALA A 611 24.69 5.10 -9.52
CA ALA A 611 25.05 4.23 -10.64
C ALA A 611 24.08 4.32 -11.86
N ARG A 612 23.54 5.52 -12.13
CA ARG A 612 23.25 5.95 -13.50
C ARG A 612 24.59 5.96 -14.25
N PRO A 613 24.62 5.69 -15.57
CA PRO A 613 25.79 6.05 -16.34
C PRO A 613 26.03 7.54 -16.09
N GLU A 614 27.19 7.88 -15.53
CA GLU A 614 27.61 9.25 -15.31
C GLU A 614 27.53 9.98 -16.65
N ARG A 615 26.43 10.69 -16.91
CA ARG A 615 26.57 11.96 -17.61
C ARG A 615 27.29 12.85 -16.61
N LYS A 616 28.63 12.85 -16.66
CA LYS A 616 29.46 13.91 -16.08
C LYS A 616 29.07 15.22 -16.76
N GLY A 617 27.95 15.78 -16.32
CA GLY A 617 27.46 17.08 -16.69
C GLY A 617 28.19 18.14 -15.85
N PRO A 618 28.39 19.35 -16.39
CA PRO A 618 29.25 20.39 -15.83
C PRO A 618 28.79 20.98 -14.48
N CYS A 619 27.75 20.44 -13.83
CA CYS A 619 27.15 21.03 -12.64
C CYS A 619 28.10 21.15 -11.44
N ARG A 620 28.94 20.14 -11.14
CA ARG A 620 29.85 20.22 -9.98
C ARG A 620 30.98 21.23 -10.19
N ALA A 621 31.55 21.27 -11.39
CA ALA A 621 32.59 22.27 -11.74
C ALA A 621 32.01 23.70 -11.80
N LEU A 622 30.78 23.86 -12.30
CA LEU A 622 30.11 25.15 -12.37
C LEU A 622 29.71 25.67 -10.98
N VAL A 623 29.24 24.81 -10.07
CA VAL A 623 28.93 25.19 -8.68
C VAL A 623 30.20 25.61 -7.94
N ALA A 624 31.31 24.89 -8.12
CA ALA A 624 32.60 25.28 -7.55
C ALA A 624 33.12 26.61 -8.12
N ALA A 625 32.99 26.83 -9.43
CA ALA A 625 33.38 28.09 -10.08
C ALA A 625 32.52 29.27 -9.62
N CYS A 626 31.21 29.08 -9.46
CA CYS A 626 30.30 30.12 -8.95
C CYS A 626 30.59 30.46 -7.48
N ALA A 627 30.91 29.46 -6.65
CA ALA A 627 31.29 29.69 -5.25
C ALA A 627 32.62 30.47 -5.14
N ALA A 628 33.61 30.14 -5.98
CA ALA A 628 34.87 30.87 -6.03
C ALA A 628 34.69 32.32 -6.53
N ALA A 629 33.88 32.54 -7.56
CA ALA A 629 33.55 33.88 -8.05
C ALA A 629 32.82 34.72 -7.00
N PHE A 630 31.90 34.11 -6.24
CA PHE A 630 31.20 34.78 -5.14
C PHE A 630 32.16 35.19 -4.01
N ALA A 631 33.08 34.31 -3.61
CA ALA A 631 34.07 34.61 -2.59
C ALA A 631 35.01 35.77 -3.01
N LEU A 632 35.43 35.81 -4.27
CA LEU A 632 36.28 36.88 -4.82
C LEU A 632 35.53 38.22 -4.90
N LEU A 633 34.26 38.22 -5.31
CA LEU A 633 33.44 39.44 -5.33
C LEU A 633 33.18 39.98 -3.93
N TRP A 634 32.98 39.11 -2.94
CA TRP A 634 32.84 39.50 -1.54
C TRP A 634 34.13 40.06 -0.95
N ALA A 635 35.27 39.41 -1.22
CA ALA A 635 36.57 39.92 -0.79
C ALA A 635 36.88 41.29 -1.40
N GLY A 636 36.55 41.50 -2.69
CA GLY A 636 36.68 42.79 -3.37
C GLY A 636 35.76 43.88 -2.82
N ALA A 637 34.53 43.54 -2.44
CA ALA A 637 33.59 44.47 -1.82
C ALA A 637 34.05 44.90 -0.42
N VAL A 638 34.57 43.96 0.39
CA VAL A 638 35.13 44.25 1.71
C VAL A 638 36.39 45.10 1.60
N ALA A 639 37.30 44.79 0.68
CA ALA A 639 38.50 45.59 0.45
C ALA A 639 38.18 47.01 -0.04
N SER A 640 37.17 47.17 -0.90
CA SER A 640 36.74 48.50 -1.39
C SER A 640 36.07 49.35 -0.31
N TRP A 641 35.46 48.70 0.70
CA TRP A 641 34.91 49.35 1.90
C TRP A 641 35.98 50.10 2.70
N PHE A 642 37.19 49.53 2.78
CA PHE A 642 38.31 50.12 3.51
C PHE A 642 39.07 51.20 2.73
N ILE A 643 38.93 51.25 1.40
CA ILE A 643 39.75 52.12 0.54
C ILE A 643 38.98 53.34 0.01
N ALA A 644 37.69 53.21 -0.33
CA ALA A 644 36.99 54.22 -1.14
C ALA A 644 35.74 54.86 -0.48
N GLY A 645 35.40 54.47 0.75
CA GLY A 645 34.24 55.02 1.46
C GLY A 645 32.89 54.48 1.00
N ALA A 646 31.84 54.80 1.77
CA ALA A 646 30.55 54.09 1.78
C ALA A 646 29.80 54.03 0.43
N ASP A 647 29.99 55.02 -0.46
CA ASP A 647 29.24 55.10 -1.71
C ASP A 647 29.78 54.14 -2.81
N ALA A 648 31.10 53.93 -2.86
CA ALA A 648 31.70 52.96 -3.80
C ALA A 648 31.43 51.50 -3.35
N ALA A 649 31.41 51.29 -2.04
CA ALA A 649 31.03 50.04 -1.40
C ALA A 649 29.60 49.62 -1.73
N ALA A 650 28.63 50.53 -1.64
CA ALA A 650 27.23 50.23 -1.88
C ALA A 650 26.98 49.71 -3.32
N ALA A 651 27.65 50.28 -4.32
CA ALA A 651 27.54 49.84 -5.71
C ALA A 651 28.10 48.43 -5.94
N LEU A 652 29.23 48.08 -5.33
CA LEU A 652 29.84 46.75 -5.40
C LEU A 652 29.03 45.71 -4.61
N THR A 653 28.50 46.07 -3.44
CA THR A 653 27.62 45.19 -2.65
C THR A 653 26.30 44.92 -3.37
N PHE A 654 25.71 45.92 -4.03
CA PHE A 654 24.49 45.75 -4.83
C PHE A 654 24.73 44.85 -6.05
N THR A 655 25.88 44.99 -6.71
CA THR A 655 26.27 44.15 -7.85
C THR A 655 26.51 42.69 -7.40
N ALA A 656 27.17 42.49 -6.26
CA ALA A 656 27.38 41.16 -5.67
C ALA A 656 26.06 40.50 -5.24
N LEU A 657 25.15 41.23 -4.58
CA LEU A 657 23.82 40.73 -4.19
C LEU A 657 22.96 40.38 -5.42
N SER A 658 23.01 41.19 -6.47
CA SER A 658 22.27 40.95 -7.71
C SER A 658 22.78 39.70 -8.44
N ALA A 659 24.10 39.52 -8.54
CA ALA A 659 24.70 38.31 -9.11
C ALA A 659 24.35 37.05 -8.30
N SER A 660 24.27 37.18 -6.98
CA SER A 660 23.95 36.10 -6.04
C SER A 660 22.49 35.69 -6.09
N GLY A 661 21.58 36.66 -6.23
CA GLY A 661 20.15 36.41 -6.44
C GLY A 661 19.90 35.63 -7.74
N VAL A 662 20.58 35.99 -8.82
CA VAL A 662 20.46 35.28 -10.11
C VAL A 662 21.02 33.86 -10.04
N LEU A 663 22.14 33.65 -9.35
CA LEU A 663 22.74 32.33 -9.14
C LEU A 663 21.90 31.44 -8.20
N ALA A 664 21.33 32.01 -7.13
CA ALA A 664 20.43 31.31 -6.23
C ALA A 664 19.12 30.89 -6.93
N VAL A 665 18.53 31.75 -7.76
CA VAL A 665 17.34 31.43 -8.57
C VAL A 665 17.62 30.36 -9.62
N ALA A 666 18.84 30.34 -10.19
CA ALA A 666 19.29 29.31 -11.11
C ALA A 666 19.59 27.96 -10.41
N ALA A 667 20.04 27.98 -9.16
CA ALA A 667 20.34 26.80 -8.36
C ALA A 667 19.10 26.17 -7.70
N LEU A 668 18.08 26.97 -7.36
CA LEU A 668 16.94 26.53 -6.55
C LEU A 668 15.69 26.13 -7.35
N SER A 669 15.68 26.19 -8.69
CA SER A 669 14.53 25.72 -9.47
C SER A 669 14.91 24.93 -10.73
N SER A 670 14.27 23.78 -10.94
CA SER A 670 14.42 22.93 -12.14
C SER A 670 13.95 23.60 -13.44
N ALA A 671 13.31 24.77 -13.36
CA ALA A 671 12.84 25.57 -14.49
C ALA A 671 13.70 26.84 -14.76
N GLY A 672 14.56 27.26 -13.81
CA GLY A 672 15.37 28.48 -13.94
C GLY A 672 16.57 28.34 -14.88
N PHE A 673 17.18 27.15 -14.91
CA PHE A 673 18.40 26.89 -15.67
C PHE A 673 18.26 27.06 -17.21
N PRO A 674 17.17 26.59 -17.87
CA PRO A 674 16.98 26.85 -19.30
C PRO A 674 16.76 28.32 -19.64
N ARG A 675 16.05 29.06 -18.77
CA ARG A 675 15.80 30.50 -18.94
C ARG A 675 17.09 31.32 -18.79
N PHE A 676 17.91 30.98 -17.81
CA PHE A 676 19.23 31.60 -17.62
C PHE A 676 20.17 31.34 -18.82
N LYS A 677 20.17 30.10 -19.35
CA LYS A 677 20.95 29.73 -20.55
C LYS A 677 20.49 30.49 -21.81
N ALA A 678 19.18 30.73 -21.95
CA ALA A 678 18.63 31.55 -23.03
C ALA A 678 19.00 33.03 -22.88
N LEU A 679 19.03 33.55 -21.65
CA LEU A 679 19.38 34.93 -21.33
C LEU A 679 20.87 35.21 -21.59
N LEU A 680 21.77 34.31 -21.18
CA LEU A 680 23.20 34.37 -21.50
C LEU A 680 23.48 34.28 -23.00
N ARG A 681 22.73 33.45 -23.74
CA ARG A 681 22.83 33.38 -25.21
C ARG A 681 22.33 34.64 -25.91
N ARG A 682 21.39 35.37 -25.30
CA ARG A 682 20.93 36.68 -25.79
C ARG A 682 21.93 37.79 -25.48
N ALA A 683 22.55 37.74 -24.30
CA ALA A 683 23.59 38.68 -23.89
C ALA A 683 24.89 38.50 -24.67
N ALA A 684 25.25 37.28 -25.08
CA ALA A 684 26.42 37.00 -25.92
C ALA A 684 26.21 37.27 -27.42
N ARG A 685 24.99 37.66 -27.84
CA ARG A 685 24.63 38.04 -29.21
C ARG A 685 24.38 39.54 -29.37
N ARG A 686 24.42 40.29 -28.26
CA ARG A 686 24.51 41.75 -28.23
C ARG A 686 25.94 42.10 -27.85
#